data_AF-A0A850GDI2-F1
#
_entry.id   AF-A0A850GDI2-F1
#
_cell.length_a   1.000
_cell.length_b   1.000
_cell.length_c   1.000
_cell.angle_alpha   90.00
_cell.angle_beta   90.00
_cell.angle_gamma   90.00
#
_symmetry.space_group_name_H-M   'P 1'
#
loop_
_entity.id
_entity.type
_entity.pdbx_description
1 polymer ?
#
loop_
_entity_poly.entity_id
_entity_poly.type
_entity_poly.pdbx_seq_one_letter_code
_entity_poly.pdbx_strand_id
1 'polypeptide(L)'
;MVEGPRATSKVLERALARALVLEVGAIIPMAITWAVLGVVDLRLYLALHLPRMLLMRLHMRRLLAPIRRWQALGEAASDRDCVTADETIQRLFARFLPGYALGWLAVPGLSLLANVFGLSDARPLAPAELIASGALLLIGVTINPTLHWPHCRQLSNDLMRALGPALVARRLRPQRPRASLARELPLVALSVVLAIVSTLGAVTIQLRSQVIRERTGAELREALTREAAQLGAPGSSLARPPAVSDPLDGPTLVPVDRVPPTLLTAAPGEDPRAPRSNFDARRELVLAALPLDGQRWLLLERRPPEQLGISLLILISLTLVVLVLSAQIIGSLTRVMLEPLALLDRATRNMVEAGEIGALVRATPVRADEVGSLTTNFNDMLDMLEELATAAKAIAAGDLRVALEHPGELHDAFRAMLAQLHDMVARLQTTTLEVSSAAAEIHAAMQEQEAAAHQNTSGVEALRQTTAGLANAAVEINEVAAKVLHDAEQSLATTDAMVTRINELSEQTGGIRELLALISEVADRSDLLALNGSLEAARAGEAGRGFAIVAAEMRRLAERVTGTVADVRDRVAAIESATTTTVAATEHSRKLAQDTAEAARMISTLTQTQNAGAAEASATAQSMAAFVIASSSSTSQTSAAADGLRRQVEALERTTREFKLRGEP
;
A
#
# COMPACT_ATOMS: atom_id res chain seq x y z
N MET A 1 26.06 -4.39 -11.04
CA MET A 1 26.95 -5.49 -11.46
C MET A 1 27.39 -6.25 -10.22
N VAL A 2 26.86 -7.46 -10.04
CA VAL A 2 27.16 -8.33 -8.89
C VAL A 2 28.49 -9.04 -9.16
N GLU A 3 29.54 -8.69 -8.44
CA GLU A 3 30.79 -9.43 -8.50
C GLU A 3 30.57 -10.84 -7.91
N GLY A 4 30.49 -11.85 -8.79
CA GLY A 4 30.20 -13.23 -8.40
C GLY A 4 31.27 -13.88 -7.49
N PRO A 5 31.05 -15.12 -7.02
CA PRO A 5 31.91 -15.82 -6.04
C PRO A 5 33.40 -15.89 -6.44
N ARG A 6 33.73 -15.85 -7.74
CA ARG A 6 35.11 -15.78 -8.27
C ARG A 6 35.85 -14.46 -7.97
N ALA A 7 35.16 -13.33 -7.82
CA ALA A 7 35.78 -12.07 -7.42
C ALA A 7 36.16 -12.09 -5.93
N THR A 8 35.35 -12.77 -5.11
CA THR A 8 35.54 -12.85 -3.66
C THR A 8 36.66 -13.82 -3.24
N SER A 9 36.95 -14.86 -4.02
CA SER A 9 38.14 -15.70 -3.79
C SER A 9 39.44 -14.91 -4.01
N LYS A 10 39.45 -14.03 -5.02
CA LYS A 10 40.55 -13.08 -5.25
C LYS A 10 40.69 -12.08 -4.12
N VAL A 11 39.61 -11.64 -3.48
CA VAL A 11 39.66 -10.77 -2.28
C VAL A 11 40.39 -11.48 -1.14
N LEU A 12 40.05 -12.75 -0.87
CA LEU A 12 40.67 -13.53 0.21
C LEU A 12 42.15 -13.79 -0.06
N GLU A 13 42.51 -14.15 -1.29
CA GLU A 13 43.90 -14.38 -1.70
C GLU A 13 44.73 -13.10 -1.66
N ARG A 14 44.18 -11.98 -2.15
CA ARG A 14 44.81 -10.66 -2.05
C ARG A 14 45.01 -10.24 -0.60
N ALA A 15 44.06 -10.54 0.28
CA ALA A 15 44.16 -10.21 1.69
C ALA A 15 45.24 -11.02 2.40
N LEU A 16 45.34 -12.32 2.11
CA LEU A 16 46.42 -13.18 2.60
C LEU A 16 47.79 -12.73 2.06
N ALA A 17 47.87 -12.32 0.79
CA ALA A 17 49.08 -11.78 0.20
C ALA A 17 49.49 -10.45 0.84
N ARG A 18 48.54 -9.52 1.04
CA ARG A 18 48.79 -8.23 1.73
C ARG A 18 49.22 -8.42 3.18
N ALA A 19 48.59 -9.35 3.90
CA ALA A 19 48.98 -9.68 5.27
C ALA A 19 50.43 -10.21 5.33
N LEU A 20 50.83 -11.04 4.36
CA LEU A 20 52.20 -11.54 4.24
C LEU A 20 53.20 -10.41 3.94
N VAL A 21 52.85 -9.49 3.03
CA VAL A 21 53.71 -8.34 2.68
C VAL A 21 53.88 -7.40 3.87
N LEU A 22 52.81 -7.11 4.60
CA LEU A 22 52.86 -6.29 5.81
C LEU A 22 53.69 -6.97 6.92
N GLU A 23 53.58 -8.30 7.06
CA GLU A 23 54.41 -9.07 7.99
C GLU A 23 55.90 -8.98 7.65
N VAL A 24 56.27 -9.20 6.38
CA VAL A 24 57.67 -9.05 5.93
C VAL A 24 58.17 -7.62 6.13
N GLY A 25 57.31 -6.63 5.84
CA GLY A 25 57.57 -5.22 6.06
C GLY A 25 57.78 -4.84 7.52
N ALA A 26 57.20 -5.59 8.48
CA ALA A 26 57.42 -5.38 9.91
C ALA A 26 58.64 -6.16 10.45
N ILE A 27 58.90 -7.36 9.91
CA ILE A 27 60.01 -8.22 10.35
C ILE A 27 61.36 -7.58 10.01
N ILE A 28 61.53 -7.05 8.80
CA ILE A 28 62.83 -6.56 8.32
C ILE A 28 63.33 -5.36 9.13
N PRO A 29 62.57 -4.27 9.32
CA PRO A 29 63.03 -3.12 10.10
C PRO A 29 63.28 -3.47 11.56
N MET A 30 62.46 -4.36 12.14
CA MET A 30 62.65 -4.82 13.51
C MET A 30 63.93 -5.66 13.64
N ALA A 31 64.17 -6.58 12.69
CA ALA A 31 65.40 -7.38 12.63
C ALA A 31 66.65 -6.49 12.51
N ILE A 32 66.60 -5.48 11.64
CA ILE A 32 67.69 -4.51 11.46
C ILE A 32 67.91 -3.72 12.75
N THR A 33 66.84 -3.20 13.36
CA THR A 33 66.92 -2.42 14.61
C THR A 33 67.55 -3.25 15.73
N TRP A 34 67.12 -4.49 15.91
CA TRP A 34 67.64 -5.38 16.95
C TRP A 34 69.08 -5.84 16.67
N ALA A 35 69.44 -6.02 15.39
CA ALA A 35 70.80 -6.37 14.97
C ALA A 35 71.78 -5.19 15.15
N VAL A 36 71.38 -3.97 14.77
CA VAL A 36 72.17 -2.74 14.96
C VAL A 36 72.44 -2.49 16.45
N LEU A 37 71.47 -2.80 17.31
CA LEU A 37 71.62 -2.67 18.76
C LEU A 37 72.40 -3.85 19.40
N GLY A 38 72.72 -4.89 18.63
CA GLY A 38 73.41 -6.10 19.09
C GLY A 38 72.66 -6.83 20.20
N VAL A 39 71.32 -6.80 20.20
CA VAL A 39 70.46 -7.42 21.22
C VAL A 39 70.32 -8.92 21.01
N VAL A 40 70.33 -9.32 19.73
CA VAL A 40 69.92 -10.63 19.27
C VAL A 40 70.80 -11.05 18.07
N ASP A 41 71.11 -12.34 17.98
CA ASP A 41 71.72 -12.92 16.79
C ASP A 41 70.72 -12.88 15.62
N LEU A 42 71.05 -12.09 14.60
CA LEU A 42 70.23 -11.88 13.42
C LEU A 42 69.92 -13.20 12.68
N ARG A 43 70.84 -14.17 12.67
CA ARG A 43 70.65 -15.47 12.02
C ARG A 43 69.58 -16.28 12.75
N LEU A 44 69.70 -16.37 14.07
CA LEU A 44 68.72 -17.07 14.91
C LEU A 44 67.36 -16.38 14.88
N TYR A 45 67.33 -15.05 14.94
CA TYR A 45 66.10 -14.25 14.87
C TYR A 45 65.32 -14.48 13.58
N LEU A 46 66.00 -14.40 12.44
CA LEU A 46 65.39 -14.65 11.13
C LEU A 46 64.95 -16.12 10.99
N ALA A 47 65.74 -17.07 11.52
CA ALA A 47 65.39 -18.48 11.53
C ALA A 47 64.10 -18.78 12.35
N LEU A 48 63.88 -18.07 13.47
CA LEU A 48 62.69 -18.21 14.31
C LEU A 48 61.42 -17.60 13.67
N HIS A 49 61.55 -16.65 12.73
CA HIS A 49 60.39 -16.09 12.02
C HIS A 49 59.80 -17.03 10.96
N LEU A 50 60.60 -17.89 10.34
CA LEU A 50 60.12 -18.90 9.36
C LEU A 50 59.02 -19.83 9.92
N PRO A 51 59.23 -20.55 11.04
CA PRO A 51 58.19 -21.42 11.62
C PRO A 51 57.00 -20.61 12.13
N ARG A 52 57.20 -19.39 12.64
CA ARG A 52 56.12 -18.49 13.04
C ARG A 52 55.23 -18.09 11.86
N MET A 53 55.81 -17.70 10.73
CA MET A 53 55.05 -17.34 9.52
C MET A 53 54.23 -18.54 9.01
N LEU A 54 54.76 -19.76 9.09
CA LEU A 54 54.04 -20.98 8.75
C LEU A 54 52.83 -21.21 9.68
N LEU A 55 53.04 -21.11 11.00
CA LEU A 55 51.97 -21.24 11.99
C LEU A 55 50.88 -20.18 11.81
N MET A 56 51.26 -18.94 11.52
CA MET A 56 50.32 -17.85 11.25
C MET A 56 49.45 -18.14 10.03
N ARG A 57 50.07 -18.65 8.94
CA ARG A 57 49.36 -19.02 7.72
C ARG A 57 48.36 -20.16 7.96
N LEU A 58 48.72 -21.13 8.79
CA LEU A 58 47.82 -22.23 9.19
C LEU A 58 46.67 -21.72 10.06
N HIS A 59 46.94 -20.83 11.02
CA HIS A 59 45.93 -20.19 11.86
C HIS A 59 44.92 -19.40 11.01
N MET A 60 45.39 -18.55 10.10
CA MET A 60 44.49 -17.80 9.22
C MET A 60 43.68 -18.68 8.28
N ARG A 61 44.26 -19.76 7.75
CA ARG A 61 43.50 -20.74 6.94
C ARG A 61 42.34 -21.36 7.72
N ARG A 62 42.54 -21.65 9.02
CA ARG A 62 41.48 -22.18 9.90
C ARG A 62 40.41 -21.13 10.19
N LEU A 63 40.80 -19.90 10.50
CA LEU A 63 39.86 -18.80 10.77
C LEU A 63 38.96 -18.48 9.56
N LEU A 64 39.51 -18.54 8.35
CA LEU A 64 38.81 -18.21 7.12
C LEU A 64 38.02 -19.40 6.53
N ALA A 65 38.11 -20.60 7.12
CA ALA A 65 37.47 -21.81 6.57
C ALA A 65 35.94 -21.68 6.39
N PRO A 66 35.17 -21.11 7.34
CA PRO A 66 33.73 -20.92 7.15
C PRO A 66 33.38 -19.99 5.98
N ILE A 67 34.16 -18.92 5.80
CA ILE A 67 33.98 -17.97 4.70
C ILE A 67 34.30 -18.63 3.35
N ARG A 68 35.37 -19.43 3.29
CA ARG A 68 35.74 -20.21 2.10
C ARG A 68 34.69 -21.25 1.75
N ARG A 69 34.09 -21.90 2.74
CA ARG A 69 33.00 -22.86 2.56
C ARG A 69 31.78 -22.18 1.95
N TRP A 70 31.36 -21.05 2.51
CA TRP A 70 30.27 -20.24 1.93
C TRP A 70 30.58 -19.84 0.48
N GLN A 71 31.78 -19.33 0.20
CA GLN A 71 32.20 -18.97 -1.16
C GLN A 71 32.19 -20.15 -2.14
N ALA A 72 32.64 -21.33 -1.69
CA ALA A 72 32.68 -22.53 -2.52
C ALA A 72 31.27 -23.05 -2.86
N LEU A 73 30.32 -22.88 -1.94
CA LEU A 73 28.93 -23.29 -2.14
C LEU A 73 28.13 -22.28 -2.98
N GLY A 74 28.49 -20.99 -2.95
CA GLY A 74 27.84 -19.95 -3.76
C GLY A 74 26.33 -19.91 -3.53
N GLU A 75 25.54 -20.05 -4.59
CA GLU A 75 24.07 -20.08 -4.50
C GLU A 75 23.55 -21.31 -3.72
N ALA A 76 24.29 -22.41 -3.72
CA ALA A 76 23.96 -23.64 -2.97
C ALA A 76 24.29 -23.56 -1.47
N ALA A 77 24.80 -22.43 -0.98
CA ALA A 77 25.06 -22.23 0.45
C ALA A 77 23.74 -22.30 1.24
N SER A 78 23.75 -22.96 2.40
CA SER A 78 22.59 -22.94 3.30
C SER A 78 22.51 -21.62 4.07
N ASP A 79 21.34 -21.30 4.64
CA ASP A 79 21.20 -20.12 5.51
C ASP A 79 22.17 -20.18 6.70
N ARG A 80 22.44 -21.39 7.21
CA ARG A 80 23.44 -21.63 8.24
C ARG A 80 24.85 -21.29 7.77
N ASP A 81 25.21 -21.60 6.52
CA ASP A 81 26.52 -21.25 5.97
C ASP A 81 26.68 -19.73 5.84
N CYS A 82 25.63 -19.02 5.40
CA CYS A 82 25.62 -17.55 5.30
C CYS A 82 25.74 -16.88 6.68
N VAL A 83 24.99 -17.35 7.68
CA VAL A 83 25.07 -16.83 9.07
C VAL A 83 26.43 -17.14 9.70
N THR A 84 26.95 -18.36 9.51
CA THR A 84 28.27 -18.73 10.03
C THR A 84 29.38 -17.91 9.37
N ALA A 85 29.25 -17.59 8.08
CA ALA A 85 30.16 -16.70 7.37
C ALA A 85 30.09 -15.27 7.94
N ASP A 86 28.89 -14.71 8.15
CA ASP A 86 28.70 -13.39 8.76
C ASP A 86 29.34 -13.33 10.16
N GLU A 87 28.99 -14.27 11.05
CA GLU A 87 29.58 -14.33 12.41
C GLU A 87 31.11 -14.45 12.38
N THR A 88 31.65 -15.19 11.41
CA THR A 88 33.09 -15.35 11.24
C THR A 88 33.74 -14.05 10.76
N ILE A 89 33.12 -13.32 9.84
CA ILE A 89 33.62 -12.01 9.36
C ILE A 89 33.63 -10.99 10.50
N GLN A 90 32.57 -10.95 11.32
CA GLN A 90 32.44 -10.02 12.44
C GLN A 90 33.43 -10.30 13.57
N ARG A 91 33.73 -11.57 13.85
CA ARG A 91 34.68 -11.98 14.90
C ARG A 91 36.10 -12.23 14.37
N LEU A 92 36.35 -11.98 13.08
CA LEU A 92 37.60 -12.34 12.40
C LEU A 92 38.81 -11.75 13.11
N PHE A 93 38.79 -10.45 13.40
CA PHE A 93 39.91 -9.79 14.07
C PHE A 93 40.09 -10.25 15.51
N ALA A 94 38.99 -10.35 16.27
CA ALA A 94 39.04 -10.78 17.68
C ALA A 94 39.63 -12.20 17.82
N ARG A 95 39.40 -13.09 16.85
CA ARG A 95 39.97 -14.44 16.81
C ARG A 95 41.40 -14.48 16.26
N PHE A 96 41.77 -13.52 15.41
CA PHE A 96 43.12 -13.39 14.86
C PHE A 96 44.12 -12.85 15.88
N LEU A 97 43.72 -11.83 16.64
CA LEU A 97 44.58 -11.04 17.51
C LEU A 97 45.40 -11.87 18.52
N PRO A 98 44.84 -12.84 19.28
CA PRO A 98 45.60 -13.57 20.28
C PRO A 98 46.72 -14.44 19.69
N GLY A 99 46.43 -15.14 18.58
CA GLY A 99 47.42 -15.96 17.88
C GLY A 99 48.53 -15.12 17.25
N TYR A 100 48.16 -13.93 16.77
CA TYR A 100 49.09 -12.95 16.24
C TYR A 100 50.02 -12.36 17.31
N ALA A 101 49.47 -11.90 18.42
CA ALA A 101 50.23 -11.37 19.55
C ALA A 101 51.19 -12.41 20.15
N LEU A 102 50.74 -13.65 20.31
CA LEU A 102 51.56 -14.75 20.84
C LEU A 102 52.76 -15.05 19.94
N GLY A 103 52.59 -15.02 18.62
CA GLY A 103 53.68 -15.20 17.66
C GLY A 103 54.75 -14.10 17.76
N TRP A 104 54.33 -12.84 17.93
CA TRP A 104 55.24 -11.72 18.12
C TRP A 104 55.97 -11.72 19.47
N LEU A 105 55.40 -12.35 20.49
CA LEU A 105 56.04 -12.50 21.79
C LEU A 105 57.09 -13.63 21.77
N ALA A 106 56.76 -14.73 21.08
CA ALA A 106 57.59 -15.93 21.04
C ALA A 106 58.95 -15.70 20.36
N VAL A 107 59.00 -15.01 19.21
CA VAL A 107 60.24 -14.92 18.42
C VAL A 107 61.34 -14.09 19.11
N PRO A 108 61.11 -12.84 19.51
CA PRO A 108 62.14 -12.06 20.20
C PRO A 108 62.42 -12.63 21.61
N GLY A 109 61.43 -13.22 22.28
CA GLY A 109 61.58 -13.82 23.60
C GLY A 109 62.46 -15.06 23.60
N LEU A 110 62.23 -15.99 22.66
CA LEU A 110 63.08 -17.16 22.47
C LEU A 110 64.50 -16.77 22.05
N SER A 111 64.63 -15.74 21.22
CA SER A 111 65.93 -15.25 20.79
C SER A 111 66.72 -14.59 21.94
N LEU A 112 66.05 -13.85 22.82
CA LEU A 112 66.68 -13.26 24.00
C LEU A 112 67.05 -14.32 25.03
N LEU A 113 66.21 -15.34 25.22
CA LEU A 113 66.53 -16.51 26.05
C LEU A 113 67.75 -17.27 25.51
N ALA A 114 67.84 -17.49 24.20
CA ALA A 114 69.01 -18.13 23.59
C ALA A 114 70.31 -17.35 23.86
N ASN A 115 70.25 -16.02 23.87
CA ASN A 115 71.38 -15.17 24.25
C ASN A 115 71.76 -15.34 25.73
N VAL A 116 70.78 -15.34 26.64
CA VAL A 116 71.00 -15.56 28.08
C VAL A 116 71.64 -16.93 28.38
N PHE A 117 71.25 -17.97 27.64
CA PHE A 117 71.79 -19.33 27.80
C PHE A 117 73.10 -19.58 27.01
N GLY A 118 73.65 -18.56 26.33
CA GLY A 118 74.90 -18.69 25.58
C GLY A 118 74.80 -19.57 24.33
N LEU A 119 73.59 -19.73 23.79
CA LEU A 119 73.31 -20.51 22.57
C LEU A 119 73.44 -19.66 21.28
N SER A 120 73.83 -18.40 21.41
CA SER A 120 73.98 -17.45 20.29
C SER A 120 75.30 -16.69 20.40
N ASP A 121 75.84 -16.27 19.25
CA ASP A 121 77.06 -15.45 19.18
C ASP A 121 76.82 -13.97 19.57
N ALA A 122 75.61 -13.63 20.01
CA ALA A 122 75.26 -12.29 20.46
C ALA A 122 75.94 -11.94 21.79
N ARG A 123 76.18 -10.65 22.01
CA ARG A 123 76.76 -10.17 23.26
C ARG A 123 75.77 -10.35 24.44
N PRO A 124 76.26 -10.67 25.64
CA PRO A 124 75.42 -10.67 26.84
C PRO A 124 74.96 -9.25 27.19
N LEU A 125 73.69 -9.10 27.55
CA LEU A 125 73.04 -7.83 27.87
C LEU A 125 73.12 -7.52 29.37
N ALA A 126 73.34 -6.26 29.71
CA ALA A 126 73.21 -5.79 31.10
C ALA A 126 71.72 -5.71 31.53
N PRO A 127 71.39 -5.70 32.83
CA PRO A 127 70.01 -5.63 33.32
C PRO A 127 69.18 -4.47 32.73
N ALA A 128 69.78 -3.28 32.57
CA ALA A 128 69.12 -2.13 31.96
C ALA A 128 68.79 -2.36 30.46
N GLU A 129 69.67 -3.05 29.73
CA GLU A 129 69.46 -3.41 28.32
C GLU A 129 68.44 -4.53 28.18
N LEU A 130 68.39 -5.44 29.15
CA LEU A 130 67.40 -6.51 29.23
C LEU A 130 66.00 -5.94 29.50
N ILE A 131 65.88 -4.93 30.36
CA ILE A 131 64.63 -4.18 30.59
C ILE A 131 64.22 -3.42 29.32
N ALA A 132 65.14 -2.71 28.66
CA ALA A 132 64.86 -1.99 27.42
C ALA A 132 64.43 -2.95 26.29
N SER A 133 65.06 -4.12 26.19
CA SER A 133 64.73 -5.17 25.23
C SER A 133 63.38 -5.83 25.54
N GLY A 134 63.06 -6.03 26.82
CA GLY A 134 61.75 -6.50 27.27
C GLY A 134 60.64 -5.49 26.96
N ALA A 135 60.91 -4.19 27.11
CA ALA A 135 59.99 -3.14 26.69
C ALA A 135 59.76 -3.17 25.16
N LEU A 136 60.82 -3.22 24.35
CA LEU A 136 60.75 -3.38 22.87
C LEU A 136 59.92 -4.59 22.45
N LEU A 137 60.01 -5.69 23.19
CA LEU A 137 59.23 -6.89 22.95
C LEU A 137 57.75 -6.68 23.25
N LEU A 138 57.40 -6.09 24.40
CA LEU A 138 56.00 -5.79 24.77
C LEU A 138 55.34 -4.81 23.78
N ILE A 139 56.13 -3.87 23.25
CA ILE A 139 55.75 -2.90 22.22
C ILE A 139 55.48 -3.63 20.89
N GLY A 140 56.38 -4.51 20.43
CA GLY A 140 56.16 -5.30 19.21
C GLY A 140 54.88 -6.13 19.25
N VAL A 141 54.52 -6.64 20.43
CA VAL A 141 53.31 -7.47 20.65
C VAL A 141 52.03 -6.66 20.69
N THR A 142 52.07 -5.42 21.18
CA THR A 142 50.88 -4.57 21.32
C THR A 142 50.58 -3.75 20.06
N ILE A 143 51.61 -3.32 19.34
CA ILE A 143 51.45 -2.33 18.26
C ILE A 143 51.27 -2.96 16.91
N ASN A 144 52.05 -3.98 16.60
CA ASN A 144 51.94 -4.59 15.29
C ASN A 144 50.51 -5.07 14.98
N PRO A 145 49.79 -5.73 15.92
CA PRO A 145 48.41 -6.10 15.67
C PRO A 145 47.49 -4.90 15.43
N THR A 146 47.76 -3.75 16.05
CA THR A 146 46.97 -2.52 15.86
C THR A 146 47.27 -1.82 14.53
N LEU A 147 48.48 -1.96 13.97
CA LEU A 147 48.80 -1.48 12.62
C LEU A 147 48.12 -2.33 11.53
N HIS A 148 47.88 -3.61 11.81
CA HIS A 148 47.13 -4.48 10.91
C HIS A 148 45.61 -4.32 11.03
N TRP A 149 45.10 -3.68 12.09
CA TRP A 149 43.67 -3.50 12.31
C TRP A 149 42.92 -2.84 11.13
N PRO A 150 43.39 -1.71 10.55
CA PRO A 150 42.71 -1.10 9.40
C PRO A 150 42.59 -2.04 8.21
N HIS A 151 43.62 -2.86 7.98
CA HIS A 151 43.64 -3.83 6.89
C HIS A 151 42.69 -5.00 7.15
N CYS A 152 42.63 -5.50 8.38
CA CYS A 152 41.65 -6.52 8.77
C CYS A 152 40.22 -5.99 8.68
N ARG A 153 39.99 -4.73 9.05
CA ARG A 153 38.67 -4.10 8.94
C ARG A 153 38.26 -3.87 7.50
N GLN A 154 39.19 -3.41 6.65
CA GLN A 154 38.95 -3.28 5.22
C GLN A 154 38.58 -4.65 4.61
N LEU A 155 39.30 -5.71 4.98
CA LEU A 155 38.97 -7.07 4.55
C LEU A 155 37.56 -7.49 5.01
N SER A 156 37.22 -7.27 6.29
CA SER A 156 35.88 -7.57 6.79
C SER A 156 34.81 -6.79 6.01
N ASN A 157 35.04 -5.51 5.71
CA ASN A 157 34.12 -4.69 4.91
C ASN A 157 33.97 -5.20 3.47
N ASP A 158 35.07 -5.61 2.83
CA ASP A 158 35.05 -6.17 1.47
C ASP A 158 34.28 -7.49 1.43
N LEU A 159 34.51 -8.36 2.42
CA LEU A 159 33.78 -9.62 2.57
C LEU A 159 32.29 -9.40 2.89
N MET A 160 31.95 -8.39 3.71
CA MET A 160 30.56 -8.02 3.99
C MET A 160 29.86 -7.43 2.77
N ARG A 161 30.53 -6.63 1.94
CA ARG A 161 29.97 -6.13 0.68
C ARG A 161 29.62 -7.28 -0.27
N ALA A 162 30.41 -8.35 -0.25
CA ALA A 162 30.14 -9.54 -1.02
C ALA A 162 29.00 -10.41 -0.43
N LEU A 163 28.95 -10.57 0.89
CA LEU A 163 27.94 -11.41 1.58
C LEU A 163 26.57 -10.71 1.72
N GLY A 164 26.57 -9.37 1.82
CA GLY A 164 25.38 -8.56 2.11
C GLY A 164 24.19 -8.80 1.18
N PRO A 165 24.36 -8.78 -0.15
CA PRO A 165 23.28 -9.08 -1.08
C PRO A 165 22.66 -10.47 -0.87
N ALA A 166 23.47 -11.48 -0.54
CA ALA A 166 23.00 -12.84 -0.28
C ALA A 166 22.18 -12.93 1.02
N LEU A 167 22.57 -12.19 2.07
CA LEU A 167 21.78 -12.09 3.31
C LEU A 167 20.45 -11.37 3.08
N VAL A 168 20.44 -10.26 2.33
CA VAL A 168 19.24 -9.49 2.02
C VAL A 168 18.26 -10.28 1.16
N ALA A 169 18.75 -10.94 0.10
CA ALA A 169 17.92 -11.78 -0.77
C ALA A 169 17.21 -12.90 0.01
N ARG A 170 17.84 -13.40 1.08
CA ARG A 170 17.31 -14.45 1.96
C ARG A 170 16.58 -13.92 3.20
N ARG A 171 16.39 -12.60 3.30
CA ARG A 171 15.76 -11.92 4.46
C ARG A 171 16.43 -12.25 5.80
N LEU A 172 17.71 -12.61 5.79
CA LEU A 172 18.48 -12.89 7.00
C LEU A 172 19.00 -11.57 7.58
N ARG A 173 18.82 -11.35 8.88
CA ARG A 173 19.33 -10.15 9.55
C ARG A 173 20.84 -10.31 9.82
N PRO A 174 21.69 -9.39 9.32
CA PRO A 174 23.12 -9.43 9.62
C PRO A 174 23.35 -9.17 11.12
N GLN A 175 24.18 -10.00 11.75
CA GLN A 175 24.57 -9.84 13.15
C GLN A 175 25.68 -8.78 13.25
N ARG A 176 25.30 -7.51 13.26
CA ARG A 176 26.29 -6.41 13.35
C ARG A 176 26.65 -6.16 14.82
N PRO A 177 27.89 -6.43 15.27
CA PRO A 177 28.35 -5.91 16.55
C PRO A 177 28.34 -4.37 16.48
N ARG A 178 27.89 -3.72 17.56
CA ARG A 178 27.89 -2.26 17.70
C ARG A 178 29.32 -1.75 17.90
N ALA A 179 30.12 -1.81 16.84
CA ALA A 179 31.45 -1.22 16.81
C ALA A 179 31.32 0.29 16.57
N SER A 180 31.47 1.09 17.62
CA SER A 180 31.54 2.54 17.49
C SER A 180 32.94 2.90 16.99
N LEU A 181 33.02 3.51 15.80
CA LEU A 181 34.25 4.11 15.29
C LEU A 181 34.89 5.06 16.32
N ALA A 182 34.08 5.70 17.16
CA ALA A 182 34.53 6.59 18.22
C ALA A 182 35.29 5.89 19.36
N ARG A 183 35.18 4.57 19.49
CA ARG A 183 35.96 3.77 20.44
C ARG A 183 37.18 3.14 19.81
N GLU A 184 37.11 2.80 18.54
CA GLU A 184 38.16 2.04 17.85
C GLU A 184 39.28 2.93 17.31
N LEU A 185 38.96 4.10 16.75
CA LEU A 185 39.98 5.03 16.24
C LEU A 185 40.95 5.49 17.36
N PRO A 186 40.45 5.87 18.55
CA PRO A 186 41.34 6.29 19.61
C PRO A 186 42.27 5.19 20.12
N LEU A 187 41.77 3.97 20.18
CA LEU A 187 42.55 2.81 20.61
C LEU A 187 43.71 2.51 19.67
N VAL A 188 43.47 2.60 18.35
CA VAL A 188 44.50 2.41 17.32
C VAL A 188 45.50 3.57 17.30
N ALA A 189 45.02 4.81 17.43
CA ALA A 189 45.92 5.96 17.42
C ALA A 189 46.79 6.00 18.70
N LEU A 190 46.22 5.64 19.86
CA LEU A 190 46.94 5.54 21.12
C LEU A 190 48.02 4.45 21.08
N SER A 191 47.72 3.29 20.48
CA SER A 191 48.70 2.22 20.35
C SER A 191 49.88 2.63 19.45
N VAL A 192 49.62 3.29 18.32
CA VAL A 192 50.70 3.79 17.42
C VAL A 192 51.60 4.79 18.14
N VAL A 193 51.04 5.71 18.91
CA VAL A 193 51.83 6.69 19.69
C VAL A 193 52.66 5.98 20.75
N LEU A 194 52.06 5.06 21.50
CA LEU A 194 52.76 4.24 22.49
C LEU A 194 53.92 3.48 21.83
N ALA A 195 53.79 3.08 20.57
CA ALA A 195 54.86 2.45 19.80
C ALA A 195 56.08 3.30 19.59
N ILE A 196 55.84 4.46 18.99
CA ILE A 196 56.90 5.34 18.52
C ILE A 196 57.71 5.80 19.73
N VAL A 197 57.00 6.25 20.76
CA VAL A 197 57.59 6.76 21.99
C VAL A 197 58.41 5.68 22.70
N SER A 198 57.85 4.49 22.85
CA SER A 198 58.52 3.44 23.61
C SER A 198 59.68 2.80 22.83
N THR A 199 59.59 2.74 21.49
CA THR A 199 60.70 2.28 20.62
C THR A 199 61.86 3.27 20.64
N LEU A 200 61.59 4.56 20.41
CA LEU A 200 62.62 5.61 20.49
C LEU A 200 63.26 5.65 21.87
N GLY A 201 62.47 5.45 22.92
CA GLY A 201 62.97 5.41 24.29
C GLY A 201 63.94 4.26 24.56
N ALA A 202 63.57 3.04 24.19
CA ALA A 202 64.43 1.89 24.38
C ALA A 202 65.73 2.00 23.55
N VAL A 203 65.65 2.47 22.30
CA VAL A 203 66.83 2.76 21.46
C VAL A 203 67.75 3.79 22.12
N THR A 204 67.17 4.85 22.71
CA THR A 204 67.95 5.91 23.36
C THR A 204 68.68 5.40 24.61
N ILE A 205 68.02 4.60 25.45
CA ILE A 205 68.65 3.97 26.62
C ILE A 205 69.83 3.11 26.18
N GLN A 206 69.65 2.35 25.10
CA GLN A 206 70.63 1.37 24.63
C GLN A 206 71.83 2.00 23.91
N LEU A 207 71.63 3.04 23.11
CA LEU A 207 72.73 3.81 22.53
C LEU A 207 73.55 4.50 23.62
N ARG A 208 72.88 5.05 24.63
CA ARG A 208 73.57 5.72 25.74
C ARG A 208 74.37 4.74 26.59
N SER A 209 73.83 3.56 26.91
CA SER A 209 74.59 2.52 27.63
C SER A 209 75.83 2.09 26.86
N GLN A 210 75.74 2.01 25.54
CA GLN A 210 76.88 1.71 24.67
C GLN A 210 77.95 2.81 24.71
N VAL A 211 77.57 4.08 24.51
CA VAL A 211 78.49 5.22 24.52
C VAL A 211 79.23 5.33 25.86
N ILE A 212 78.53 5.14 26.99
CA ILE A 212 79.14 5.21 28.32
C ILE A 212 80.21 4.12 28.49
N ARG A 213 79.93 2.89 28.05
CA ARG A 213 80.89 1.78 28.13
C ARG A 213 82.10 1.99 27.23
N GLU A 214 81.89 2.41 25.98
CA GLU A 214 82.99 2.68 25.03
C GLU A 214 83.91 3.79 25.56
N ARG A 215 83.32 4.87 26.08
CA ARG A 215 84.07 5.95 26.71
C ARG A 215 84.85 5.48 27.93
N THR A 216 84.21 4.71 28.82
CA THR A 216 84.88 4.14 30.01
C THR A 216 86.05 3.23 29.58
N GLY A 217 85.86 2.37 28.57
CA GLY A 217 86.91 1.51 28.04
C GLY A 217 88.07 2.28 27.41
N ALA A 218 87.79 3.39 26.70
CA ALA A 218 88.83 4.27 26.18
C ALA A 218 89.65 4.94 27.30
N GLU A 219 88.97 5.45 28.34
CA GLU A 219 89.61 6.05 29.52
C GLU A 219 90.50 5.03 30.25
N LEU A 220 90.05 3.78 30.40
CA LEU A 220 90.85 2.72 31.02
C LEU A 220 92.06 2.32 30.17
N ARG A 221 91.93 2.22 28.84
CA ARG A 221 93.06 1.92 27.95
C ARG A 221 94.12 3.02 27.99
N GLU A 222 93.71 4.29 28.04
CA GLU A 222 94.62 5.42 28.19
C GLU A 222 95.30 5.44 29.57
N ALA A 223 94.58 5.12 30.64
CA ALA A 223 95.14 4.97 31.98
C ALA A 223 96.23 3.86 32.03
N LEU A 224 95.92 2.68 31.49
CA LEU A 224 96.87 1.56 31.40
C LEU A 224 98.14 1.91 30.60
N THR A 225 98.00 2.66 29.52
CA THR A 225 99.13 3.09 28.69
C THR A 225 100.04 4.06 29.45
N ARG A 226 99.44 5.00 30.20
CA ARG A 226 100.18 5.94 31.05
C ARG A 226 100.94 5.24 32.18
N GLU A 227 100.32 4.25 32.83
CA GLU A 227 100.97 3.49 33.90
C GLU A 227 102.06 2.56 33.38
N ALA A 228 101.88 1.93 32.22
CA ALA A 228 102.92 1.13 31.58
C ALA A 228 104.13 1.98 31.17
N ALA A 229 103.91 3.22 30.70
CA ALA A 229 104.99 4.15 30.41
C ALA A 229 105.80 4.53 31.66
N GLN A 230 105.14 4.65 32.82
CA GLN A 230 105.82 4.90 34.11
C GLN A 230 106.62 3.69 34.60
N LEU A 231 106.17 2.46 34.30
CA LEU A 231 106.87 1.22 34.59
C LEU A 231 108.11 0.98 33.69
N GLY A 232 108.19 1.62 32.52
CA GLY A 232 109.28 1.48 31.54
C GLY A 232 110.44 2.48 31.67
N ALA A 233 110.40 3.41 32.64
CA ALA A 233 111.45 4.40 32.85
C ALA A 233 112.63 3.83 33.69
N PRO A 234 113.90 4.08 33.32
CA PRO A 234 115.05 3.54 34.07
C PRO A 234 115.10 4.17 35.48
N GLY A 235 114.75 3.37 36.50
CA GLY A 235 114.75 3.75 37.91
C GLY A 235 113.44 3.49 38.67
N SER A 236 112.35 3.05 38.01
CA SER A 236 111.06 2.83 38.66
C SER A 236 110.98 1.47 39.38
N SER A 237 111.33 1.45 40.66
CA SER A 237 110.90 0.41 41.60
C SER A 237 109.48 0.72 42.08
N LEU A 238 108.48 0.01 41.57
CA LEU A 238 107.14 0.01 42.16
C LEU A 238 107.09 -1.01 43.31
N ALA A 239 107.79 -0.71 44.39
CA ALA A 239 107.55 -1.33 45.69
C ALA A 239 106.57 -0.47 46.51
N ARG A 240 105.41 -0.12 45.95
CA ARG A 240 104.21 0.29 46.69
C ARG A 240 103.02 0.43 45.73
N PRO A 241 101.86 -0.19 46.01
CA PRO A 241 100.64 0.18 45.32
C PRO A 241 100.28 1.62 45.68
N PRO A 242 99.82 2.46 44.73
CA PRO A 242 99.20 3.73 45.09
C PRO A 242 98.00 3.46 46.01
N ALA A 243 97.80 4.32 47.01
CA ALA A 243 96.62 4.29 47.86
C ALA A 243 95.40 4.69 47.02
N VAL A 244 94.81 3.71 46.33
CA VAL A 244 93.55 3.89 45.61
C VAL A 244 92.42 3.59 46.59
N SER A 245 91.47 4.51 46.68
CA SER A 245 90.36 4.51 47.64
C SER A 245 89.26 3.46 47.35
N ASP A 246 89.34 2.76 46.22
CA ASP A 246 88.45 1.66 45.85
C ASP A 246 89.28 0.54 45.17
N PRO A 247 89.19 -0.75 45.56
CA PRO A 247 90.04 -1.82 45.01
C PRO A 247 89.93 -2.01 43.49
N LEU A 248 88.88 -1.44 42.88
CA LEU A 248 88.60 -1.50 41.45
C LEU A 248 89.37 -0.43 40.65
N ASP A 249 89.75 0.71 41.23
CA ASP A 249 90.25 1.85 40.44
C ASP A 249 91.77 1.87 40.19
N GLY A 250 92.52 0.89 40.71
CA GLY A 250 93.98 0.82 40.57
C GLY A 250 94.42 -0.33 39.65
N PRO A 251 95.51 -0.17 38.87
CA PRO A 251 96.05 -1.26 38.06
C PRO A 251 96.50 -2.41 38.95
N THR A 252 96.11 -3.61 38.59
CA THR A 252 96.62 -4.82 39.24
C THR A 252 97.52 -5.57 38.27
N LEU A 253 98.69 -6.00 38.76
CA LEU A 253 99.59 -6.87 38.02
C LEU A 253 99.10 -8.31 38.19
N VAL A 254 98.65 -8.93 37.09
CA VAL A 254 97.92 -10.19 37.11
C VAL A 254 98.57 -11.17 36.12
N PRO A 255 98.74 -12.46 36.48
CA PRO A 255 99.21 -13.48 35.55
C PRO A 255 98.17 -13.78 34.46
N VAL A 256 98.62 -14.27 33.30
CA VAL A 256 97.79 -14.46 32.08
C VAL A 256 96.52 -15.30 32.30
N ASP A 257 96.53 -16.23 33.24
CA ASP A 257 95.41 -17.13 33.59
C ASP A 257 94.22 -16.41 34.26
N ARG A 258 94.47 -15.24 34.86
CA ARG A 258 93.45 -14.43 35.51
C ARG A 258 92.90 -13.32 34.62
N VAL A 259 93.46 -13.13 33.42
CA VAL A 259 92.90 -12.20 32.43
C VAL A 259 91.76 -12.89 31.69
N PRO A 260 90.59 -12.24 31.52
CA PRO A 260 89.48 -12.80 30.76
C PRO A 260 89.93 -13.24 29.36
N PRO A 261 89.55 -14.45 28.89
CA PRO A 261 90.02 -14.99 27.61
C PRO A 261 89.70 -14.11 26.41
N THR A 262 88.63 -13.32 26.49
CA THR A 262 88.23 -12.32 25.48
C THR A 262 89.25 -11.19 25.29
N LEU A 263 90.07 -10.90 26.30
CA LEU A 263 91.10 -9.85 26.26
C LEU A 263 92.48 -10.40 25.84
N LEU A 264 92.66 -11.72 25.89
CA LEU A 264 93.92 -12.38 25.55
C LEU A 264 94.18 -12.41 24.03
N THR A 265 93.12 -12.57 23.23
CA THR A 265 93.20 -12.62 21.77
C THR A 265 93.11 -11.22 21.16
N ALA A 266 94.09 -10.83 20.35
CA ALA A 266 94.03 -9.61 19.54
C ALA A 266 93.00 -9.78 18.41
N ALA A 267 92.26 -8.74 18.07
CA ALA A 267 91.50 -8.75 16.83
C ALA A 267 92.46 -8.74 15.61
N PRO A 268 92.07 -9.31 14.46
CA PRO A 268 92.91 -9.32 13.27
C PRO A 268 93.30 -7.89 12.85
N GLY A 269 94.60 -7.58 12.83
CA GLY A 269 95.11 -6.26 12.44
C GLY A 269 95.32 -5.26 13.59
N GLU A 270 94.97 -5.60 14.83
CA GLU A 270 95.35 -4.81 16.01
C GLU A 270 96.74 -5.19 16.50
N ASP A 271 97.49 -4.20 17.01
CA ASP A 271 98.80 -4.45 17.62
C ASP A 271 98.63 -5.41 18.82
N PRO A 272 99.31 -6.57 18.82
CA PRO A 272 99.28 -7.52 19.93
C PRO A 272 99.68 -6.91 21.28
N ARG A 273 100.38 -5.78 21.28
CA ARG A 273 100.87 -5.06 22.47
C ARG A 273 99.98 -3.88 22.91
N ALA A 274 98.94 -3.54 22.17
CA ALA A 274 98.04 -2.45 22.53
C ALA A 274 97.12 -2.83 23.72
N PRO A 275 96.70 -1.85 24.55
CA PRO A 275 95.73 -2.09 25.62
C PRO A 275 94.37 -2.41 25.01
N ARG A 276 93.72 -3.43 25.55
CA ARG A 276 92.39 -3.89 25.11
C ARG A 276 91.38 -3.66 26.21
N SER A 277 90.12 -3.46 25.83
CA SER A 277 89.03 -3.35 26.78
C SER A 277 87.84 -4.20 26.37
N ASN A 278 87.19 -4.85 27.33
CA ASN A 278 85.97 -5.63 27.13
C ASN A 278 85.02 -5.34 28.30
N PHE A 279 83.73 -5.57 28.09
CA PHE A 279 82.70 -5.43 29.11
C PHE A 279 82.30 -6.81 29.65
N ASP A 280 82.43 -7.00 30.96
CA ASP A 280 81.89 -8.16 31.65
C ASP A 280 80.44 -7.87 32.07
N ALA A 281 79.49 -8.40 31.30
CA ALA A 281 78.07 -8.21 31.54
C ALA A 281 77.55 -8.88 32.83
N ARG A 282 78.26 -9.88 33.39
CA ARG A 282 77.82 -10.57 34.62
C ARG A 282 78.19 -9.78 35.88
N ARG A 283 79.33 -9.10 35.84
CA ARG A 283 79.85 -8.29 36.96
C ARG A 283 79.57 -6.79 36.79
N GLU A 284 79.07 -6.39 35.62
CA GLU A 284 78.81 -5.00 35.23
C GLU A 284 80.08 -4.13 35.28
N LEU A 285 81.21 -4.70 34.86
CA LEU A 285 82.51 -4.05 34.88
C LEU A 285 83.04 -3.87 33.46
N VAL A 286 83.64 -2.70 33.19
CA VAL A 286 84.51 -2.51 32.03
C VAL A 286 85.91 -2.91 32.45
N LEU A 287 86.44 -3.94 31.80
CA LEU A 287 87.77 -4.49 32.05
C LEU A 287 88.70 -4.00 30.95
N ALA A 288 89.88 -3.51 31.30
CA ALA A 288 90.94 -3.24 30.34
C ALA A 288 92.22 -3.97 30.73
N ALA A 289 92.90 -4.56 29.76
CA ALA A 289 94.13 -5.31 29.98
C ALA A 289 95.23 -4.92 28.98
N LEU A 290 96.47 -4.84 29.46
CA LEU A 290 97.65 -4.54 28.66
C LEU A 290 98.76 -5.58 28.93
N PRO A 291 99.32 -6.24 27.90
CA PRO A 291 100.42 -7.18 28.09
C PRO A 291 101.73 -6.43 28.35
N LEU A 292 102.43 -6.76 29.44
CA LEU A 292 103.75 -6.20 29.75
C LEU A 292 104.88 -7.12 29.25
N ASP A 293 104.79 -8.40 29.58
CA ASP A 293 105.64 -9.46 29.06
C ASP A 293 104.79 -10.72 28.81
N GLY A 294 105.38 -11.77 28.23
CA GLY A 294 104.64 -12.97 27.82
C GLY A 294 103.87 -13.70 28.94
N GLN A 295 104.00 -13.30 30.22
CA GLN A 295 103.30 -13.92 31.35
C GLN A 295 102.56 -12.94 32.28
N ARG A 296 102.87 -11.63 32.25
CA ARG A 296 102.29 -10.61 33.14
C ARG A 296 101.48 -9.57 32.36
N TRP A 297 100.28 -9.32 32.85
CA TRP A 297 99.35 -8.33 32.31
C TRP A 297 99.00 -7.29 33.38
N LEU A 298 98.81 -6.04 32.96
CA LEU A 298 98.13 -5.04 33.78
C LEU A 298 96.64 -5.16 33.52
N LEU A 299 95.84 -5.31 34.58
CA LEU A 299 94.38 -5.37 34.52
C LEU A 299 93.79 -4.21 35.33
N LEU A 300 92.87 -3.48 34.71
CA LEU A 300 92.13 -2.38 35.32
C LEU A 300 90.62 -2.65 35.16
N GLU A 301 89.85 -2.50 36.24
CA GLU A 301 88.43 -2.82 36.24
C GLU A 301 87.61 -1.64 36.75
N ARG A 302 86.74 -1.04 35.92
CA ARG A 302 85.92 0.09 36.39
C ARG A 302 84.44 -0.14 36.17
N ARG A 303 83.65 0.23 37.18
CA ARG A 303 82.20 0.35 37.04
C ARG A 303 81.88 1.60 36.22
N PRO A 304 81.12 1.48 35.11
CA PRO A 304 80.72 2.65 34.34
C PRO A 304 79.89 3.60 35.24
N PRO A 305 80.08 4.93 35.14
CA PRO A 305 79.33 5.88 35.96
C PRO A 305 77.83 5.81 35.61
N GLU A 306 77.02 5.32 36.54
CA GLU A 306 75.57 5.20 36.33
C GLU A 306 74.88 6.56 36.44
N GLN A 307 74.69 7.22 35.29
CA GLN A 307 73.71 8.32 35.16
C GLN A 307 72.42 7.84 34.48
N LEU A 308 72.10 6.54 34.58
CA LEU A 308 70.96 5.92 33.93
C LEU A 308 69.61 6.44 34.48
N GLY A 309 69.51 6.68 35.79
CA GLY A 309 68.27 7.11 36.44
C GLY A 309 67.69 8.42 35.90
N ILE A 310 68.53 9.46 35.72
CA ILE A 310 68.06 10.77 35.25
C ILE A 310 67.56 10.69 33.80
N SER A 311 68.26 9.97 32.91
CA SER A 311 67.80 9.83 31.53
C SER A 311 66.60 8.90 31.39
N LEU A 312 66.47 7.90 32.26
CA LEU A 312 65.25 7.09 32.33
C LEU A 312 64.06 7.94 32.77
N LEU A 313 64.23 8.81 33.78
CA LEU A 313 63.21 9.75 34.23
C LEU A 313 62.83 10.75 33.14
N ILE A 314 63.81 11.36 32.45
CA ILE A 314 63.56 12.27 31.33
C ILE A 314 62.78 11.55 30.23
N LEU A 315 63.18 10.33 29.88
CA LEU A 315 62.51 9.55 28.86
C LEU A 315 61.07 9.18 29.24
N ILE A 316 60.84 8.73 30.47
CA ILE A 316 59.50 8.40 30.98
C ILE A 316 58.62 9.67 31.00
N SER A 317 59.16 10.81 31.44
CA SER A 317 58.42 12.07 31.47
C SER A 317 58.04 12.55 30.06
N LEU A 318 58.97 12.51 29.11
CA LEU A 318 58.71 12.86 27.71
C LEU A 318 57.69 11.90 27.10
N THR A 319 57.80 10.61 27.42
CA THR A 319 56.86 9.57 26.98
C THR A 319 55.44 9.85 27.45
N LEU A 320 55.29 10.19 28.73
CA LEU A 320 54.01 10.52 29.32
C LEU A 320 53.41 11.78 28.69
N VAL A 321 54.21 12.82 28.45
CA VAL A 321 53.76 14.05 27.79
C VAL A 321 53.24 13.77 26.38
N VAL A 322 53.99 13.01 25.56
CA VAL A 322 53.56 12.67 24.20
C VAL A 322 52.27 11.83 24.21
N LEU A 323 52.14 10.91 25.17
CA LEU A 323 50.94 10.09 25.34
C LEU A 323 49.71 10.94 25.65
N VAL A 324 49.83 11.88 26.61
CA VAL A 324 48.73 12.76 27.01
C VAL A 324 48.32 13.69 25.86
N LEU A 325 49.29 14.34 25.20
CA LEU A 325 49.00 15.23 24.07
C LEU A 325 48.32 14.48 22.93
N SER A 326 48.79 13.28 22.63
CA SER A 326 48.19 12.45 21.60
C SER A 326 46.78 12.02 21.98
N ALA A 327 46.54 11.58 23.21
CA ALA A 327 45.20 11.24 23.68
C ALA A 327 44.22 12.42 23.57
N GLN A 328 44.67 13.64 23.87
CA GLN A 328 43.89 14.87 23.70
C GLN A 328 43.56 15.15 22.24
N ILE A 329 44.56 15.11 21.34
CA ILE A 329 44.38 15.35 19.89
C ILE A 329 43.46 14.29 19.27
N ILE A 330 43.66 13.02 19.62
CA ILE A 330 42.85 11.91 19.14
C ILE A 330 41.40 12.05 19.63
N GLY A 331 41.22 12.39 20.90
CA GLY A 331 39.91 12.62 21.49
C GLY A 331 39.16 13.78 20.84
N SER A 332 39.84 14.89 20.59
CA SER A 332 39.25 16.06 19.93
C SER A 332 38.87 15.76 18.48
N LEU A 333 39.77 15.14 17.71
CA LEU A 333 39.50 14.76 16.31
C LEU A 333 38.32 13.79 16.21
N THR A 334 38.22 12.82 17.13
CA THR A 334 37.13 11.84 17.17
C THR A 334 35.78 12.50 17.41
N ARG A 335 35.69 13.43 18.37
CA ARG A 335 34.45 14.19 18.63
C ARG A 335 34.05 14.99 17.41
N VAL A 336 35.00 15.76 16.89
CA VAL A 336 34.80 16.68 15.77
C VAL A 336 34.37 15.96 14.48
N MET A 337 34.79 14.72 14.24
CA MET A 337 34.43 13.97 13.02
C MET A 337 33.22 13.04 13.18
N LEU A 338 32.98 12.46 14.36
CA LEU A 338 31.97 11.41 14.53
C LEU A 338 30.69 11.85 15.25
N GLU A 339 30.71 12.99 15.94
CA GLU A 339 29.53 13.52 16.63
C GLU A 339 28.38 13.89 15.66
N PRO A 340 28.63 14.56 14.50
CA PRO A 340 27.57 14.82 13.53
C PRO A 340 26.94 13.54 12.98
N LEU A 341 27.75 12.51 12.69
CA LEU A 341 27.26 11.21 12.22
C LEU A 341 26.39 10.51 13.26
N ALA A 342 26.73 10.61 14.54
CA ALA A 342 25.92 10.06 15.62
C ALA A 342 24.57 10.77 15.77
N LEU A 343 24.51 12.06 15.47
CA LEU A 343 23.27 12.83 15.47
C LEU A 343 22.37 12.40 14.30
N LEU A 344 22.91 12.31 13.08
CA LEU A 344 22.18 11.80 11.90
C LEU A 344 21.64 10.38 12.13
N ASP A 345 22.43 9.50 12.74
CA ASP A 345 22.05 8.13 13.09
C ASP A 345 20.94 8.07 14.17
N ARG A 346 20.89 9.03 15.09
CA ARG A 346 19.76 9.16 16.05
C ARG A 346 18.52 9.72 15.38
N ALA A 347 18.65 10.76 14.55
CA ALA A 347 17.54 11.37 13.84
C ALA A 347 16.85 10.36 12.90
N THR A 348 17.64 9.64 12.10
CA THR A 348 17.12 8.57 11.24
C THR A 348 16.43 7.45 12.02
N ARG A 349 16.99 7.02 13.16
CA ARG A 349 16.32 6.01 14.00
C ARG A 349 15.00 6.50 14.56
N ASN A 350 14.95 7.70 15.11
CA ASN A 350 13.71 8.27 15.63
C ASN A 350 12.66 8.40 14.52
N MET A 351 13.06 8.80 13.31
CA MET A 351 12.18 8.86 12.14
C MET A 351 11.59 7.48 11.80
N VAL A 352 12.41 6.43 11.79
CA VAL A 352 11.99 5.07 11.43
C VAL A 352 11.16 4.40 12.54
N GLU A 353 11.50 4.65 13.81
CA GLU A 353 10.84 4.01 14.96
C GLU A 353 9.55 4.72 15.38
N ALA A 354 9.55 6.06 15.41
CA ALA A 354 8.41 6.85 15.87
C ALA A 354 7.54 7.40 14.73
N GLY A 355 8.07 7.50 13.50
CA GLY A 355 7.37 8.12 12.37
C GLY A 355 7.22 9.65 12.48
N GLU A 356 7.85 10.27 13.47
CA GLU A 356 7.75 11.70 13.74
C GLU A 356 8.79 12.48 12.94
N ILE A 357 8.38 13.08 11.81
CA ILE A 357 9.28 13.88 10.97
C ILE A 357 9.44 15.30 11.52
N GLY A 358 8.33 15.94 11.95
CA GLY A 358 8.33 17.34 12.41
C GLY A 358 9.01 17.58 13.76
N ALA A 359 9.25 16.51 14.54
CA ALA A 359 9.95 16.60 15.83
C ALA A 359 11.49 16.43 15.68
N LEU A 360 11.99 16.16 14.47
CA LEU A 360 13.41 15.94 14.25
C LEU A 360 14.16 17.27 14.24
N VAL A 361 15.13 17.37 15.15
CA VAL A 361 16.05 18.51 15.21
C VAL A 361 16.96 18.45 13.98
N ARG A 362 16.94 19.52 13.19
CA ARG A 362 17.85 19.68 12.05
C ARG A 362 19.28 19.75 12.56
N ALA A 363 20.15 18.96 11.93
CA ALA A 363 21.55 18.98 12.24
C ALA A 363 22.18 20.24 11.64
N THR A 364 22.86 21.06 12.43
CA THR A 364 23.54 22.24 11.89
C THR A 364 24.76 21.81 11.09
N PRO A 365 24.91 22.20 9.81
CA PRO A 365 26.12 21.94 9.05
C PRO A 365 27.23 22.85 9.58
N VAL A 366 28.07 22.33 10.49
CA VAL A 366 29.18 23.08 11.10
C VAL A 366 30.38 23.19 10.15
N ARG A 367 30.42 22.39 9.07
CA ARG A 367 31.59 22.22 8.20
C ARG A 367 31.22 22.25 6.73
N ALA A 368 32.20 22.59 5.89
CA ALA A 368 32.12 22.56 4.44
C ALA A 368 32.82 21.32 3.83
N ASP A 369 32.85 20.22 4.58
CA ASP A 369 33.40 18.93 4.16
C ASP A 369 32.27 17.96 3.76
N GLU A 370 32.62 16.70 3.47
CA GLU A 370 31.65 15.66 3.10
C GLU A 370 30.62 15.39 4.20
N VAL A 371 31.00 15.57 5.48
CA VAL A 371 30.08 15.42 6.62
C VAL A 371 29.09 16.58 6.66
N GLY A 372 29.56 17.80 6.39
CA GLY A 372 28.73 18.98 6.20
C GLY A 372 27.73 18.83 5.05
N SER A 373 28.21 18.42 3.88
CA SER A 373 27.34 18.18 2.71
C SER A 373 26.31 17.07 2.97
N LEU A 374 26.70 15.97 3.62
CA LEU A 374 25.77 14.91 4.03
C LEU A 374 24.71 15.44 5.00
N THR A 375 25.10 16.32 5.92
CA THR A 375 24.20 16.97 6.87
C THR A 375 23.18 17.86 6.16
N THR A 376 23.62 18.67 5.20
CA THR A 376 22.73 19.50 4.37
C THR A 376 21.75 18.64 3.57
N ASN A 377 22.25 17.66 2.81
CA ASN A 377 21.40 16.77 2.01
C ASN A 377 20.38 16.00 2.87
N PHE A 378 20.77 15.64 4.11
CA PHE A 378 19.86 15.00 5.05
C PHE A 378 18.76 15.96 5.52
N ASN A 379 19.10 17.21 5.83
CA ASN A 379 18.10 18.23 6.18
C ASN A 379 17.16 18.54 4.99
N ASP A 380 17.68 18.66 3.77
CA ASP A 380 16.86 18.89 2.57
C ASP A 380 15.84 17.76 2.37
N MET A 381 16.25 16.51 2.62
CA MET A 381 15.34 15.35 2.62
C MET A 381 14.29 15.45 3.73
N LEU A 382 14.66 15.91 4.93
CA LEU A 382 13.70 16.11 6.01
C LEU A 382 12.68 17.21 5.69
N ASP A 383 13.12 18.31 5.08
CA ASP A 383 12.24 19.43 4.72
C ASP A 383 11.24 19.00 3.63
N MET A 384 11.69 18.22 2.63
CA MET A 384 10.81 17.57 1.66
C MET A 384 9.76 16.68 2.33
N LEU A 385 10.16 15.84 3.29
CA LEU A 385 9.24 14.95 3.98
C LEU A 385 8.28 15.70 4.91
N GLU A 386 8.72 16.79 5.53
CA GLU A 386 7.88 17.63 6.40
C GLU A 386 6.84 18.41 5.59
N GLU A 387 7.19 18.97 4.43
CA GLU A 387 6.24 19.62 3.53
C GLU A 387 5.14 18.65 3.11
N LEU A 388 5.51 17.44 2.66
CA LEU A 388 4.54 16.41 2.28
C LEU A 388 3.66 15.95 3.44
N ALA A 389 4.24 15.79 4.64
CA ALA A 389 3.47 15.46 5.83
C ALA A 389 2.50 16.59 6.24
N THR A 390 2.91 17.84 6.08
CA THR A 390 2.08 19.02 6.35
C THR A 390 0.96 19.14 5.32
N ALA A 391 1.26 18.91 4.04
CA ALA A 391 0.28 18.84 2.98
C ALA A 391 -0.74 17.73 3.23
N ALA A 392 -0.30 16.53 3.61
CA ALA A 392 -1.19 15.43 3.97
C ALA A 392 -2.13 15.78 5.14
N LYS A 393 -1.63 16.47 6.17
CA LYS A 393 -2.45 16.96 7.29
C LYS A 393 -3.48 18.00 6.84
N ALA A 394 -3.09 18.93 5.98
CA ALA A 394 -3.99 19.93 5.43
C ALA A 394 -5.09 19.29 4.56
N ILE A 395 -4.74 18.33 3.71
CA ILE A 395 -5.69 17.52 2.92
C ILE A 395 -6.66 16.77 3.82
N ALA A 396 -6.16 16.14 4.89
CA ALA A 396 -7.00 15.44 5.87
C ALA A 396 -7.95 16.37 6.63
N ALA A 397 -7.58 17.64 6.79
CA ALA A 397 -8.42 18.69 7.35
C ALA A 397 -9.35 19.35 6.29
N GLY A 398 -9.40 18.81 5.06
CA GLY A 398 -10.25 19.28 3.98
C GLY A 398 -9.67 20.42 3.13
N ASP A 399 -8.45 20.90 3.39
CA ASP A 399 -7.85 21.94 2.55
C ASP A 399 -7.17 21.33 1.32
N LEU A 400 -7.84 21.39 0.16
CA LEU A 400 -7.31 20.92 -1.12
C LEU A 400 -6.61 22.03 -1.91
N ARG A 401 -6.38 23.21 -1.30
CA ARG A 401 -5.71 24.35 -1.96
C ARG A 401 -4.20 24.32 -1.84
N VAL A 402 -3.68 23.36 -1.08
CA VAL A 402 -2.25 23.17 -0.81
C VAL A 402 -1.44 23.17 -2.10
N ALA A 403 -0.38 23.97 -2.13
CA ALA A 403 0.61 23.99 -3.21
C ALA A 403 1.83 23.19 -2.76
N LEU A 404 2.32 22.32 -3.65
CA LEU A 404 3.59 21.61 -3.47
C LEU A 404 4.55 22.12 -4.54
N GLU A 405 5.58 22.85 -4.12
CA GLU A 405 6.48 23.59 -5.02
C GLU A 405 7.67 22.76 -5.48
N HIS A 406 8.12 21.80 -4.67
CA HIS A 406 9.33 21.04 -4.95
C HIS A 406 9.16 20.01 -6.09
N PRO A 407 10.21 19.81 -6.93
CA PRO A 407 10.20 18.79 -7.98
C PRO A 407 10.51 17.39 -7.43
N GLY A 408 10.23 16.36 -8.24
CA GLY A 408 10.58 14.98 -7.96
C GLY A 408 9.37 14.05 -7.92
N GLU A 409 9.61 12.77 -8.14
CA GLU A 409 8.56 11.75 -8.32
C GLU A 409 7.54 11.71 -7.18
N LEU A 410 8.00 11.90 -5.93
CA LEU A 410 7.12 11.88 -4.75
C LEU A 410 6.19 13.11 -4.72
N HIS A 411 6.70 14.29 -5.04
CA HIS A 411 5.88 15.50 -5.16
C HIS A 411 4.93 15.44 -6.35
N ASP A 412 5.37 14.88 -7.48
CA ASP A 412 4.53 14.67 -8.66
C ASP A 412 3.36 13.73 -8.36
N ALA A 413 3.62 12.62 -7.66
CA ALA A 413 2.58 11.69 -7.22
C ALA A 413 1.57 12.37 -6.26
N PHE A 414 2.05 13.16 -5.31
CA PHE A 414 1.17 13.92 -4.41
C PHE A 414 0.37 15.01 -5.15
N ARG A 415 0.96 15.72 -6.11
CA ARG A 415 0.24 16.68 -6.97
C ARG A 415 -0.85 16.02 -7.78
N ALA A 416 -0.57 14.85 -8.38
CA ALA A 416 -1.55 14.08 -9.13
C ALA A 416 -2.71 13.61 -8.22
N MET A 417 -2.40 13.12 -7.02
CA MET A 417 -3.39 12.75 -6.01
C MET A 417 -4.27 13.95 -5.61
N LEU A 418 -3.67 15.10 -5.32
CA LEU A 418 -4.37 16.35 -5.00
C LEU A 418 -5.29 16.79 -6.13
N ALA A 419 -4.81 16.78 -7.37
CA ALA A 419 -5.62 17.16 -8.54
C ALA A 419 -6.82 16.21 -8.73
N GLN A 420 -6.61 14.90 -8.54
CA GLN A 420 -7.69 13.91 -8.67
C GLN A 420 -8.72 14.02 -7.54
N LEU A 421 -8.28 14.29 -6.30
CA LEU A 421 -9.19 14.57 -5.18
C LEU A 421 -10.00 15.85 -5.42
N HIS A 422 -9.35 16.91 -5.91
CA HIS A 422 -10.02 18.16 -6.26
C HIS A 422 -11.10 17.95 -7.34
N ASP A 423 -10.78 17.26 -8.44
CA ASP A 423 -11.74 16.95 -9.50
C ASP A 423 -12.90 16.08 -8.99
N MET A 424 -12.62 15.10 -8.13
CA MET A 424 -13.65 14.26 -7.52
C MET A 424 -14.64 15.08 -6.67
N VAL A 425 -14.15 15.96 -5.81
CA VAL A 425 -15.00 16.81 -4.96
C VAL A 425 -15.79 17.80 -5.81
N ALA A 426 -15.18 18.42 -6.83
CA ALA A 426 -15.88 19.32 -7.74
C ALA A 426 -16.99 18.61 -8.52
N ARG A 427 -16.74 17.39 -9.03
CA ARG A 427 -17.77 16.56 -9.67
C ARG A 427 -18.89 16.21 -8.71
N LEU A 428 -18.57 15.84 -7.47
CA LEU A 428 -19.58 15.55 -6.45
C LEU A 428 -20.47 16.77 -6.18
N GLN A 429 -19.91 17.99 -6.11
CA GLN A 429 -20.71 19.21 -5.97
C GLN A 429 -21.68 19.39 -7.14
N THR A 430 -21.21 19.23 -8.39
CA THR A 430 -22.06 19.33 -9.59
C THR A 430 -23.15 18.26 -9.60
N THR A 431 -22.81 17.00 -9.37
CA THR A 431 -23.78 15.90 -9.31
C THR A 431 -24.80 16.10 -8.18
N THR A 432 -24.38 16.67 -7.06
CA THR A 432 -25.29 16.99 -5.94
C THR A 432 -26.33 18.02 -6.37
N LEU A 433 -25.95 19.06 -7.12
CA LEU A 433 -26.88 20.04 -7.68
C LEU A 433 -27.85 19.41 -8.70
N GLU A 434 -27.36 18.54 -9.58
CA GLU A 434 -28.19 17.83 -10.57
C GLU A 434 -29.23 16.93 -9.89
N VAL A 435 -28.81 16.14 -8.89
CA VAL A 435 -29.73 15.27 -8.12
C VAL A 435 -30.72 16.10 -7.31
N SER A 436 -30.31 17.25 -6.77
CA SER A 436 -31.21 18.19 -6.09
C SER A 436 -32.32 18.69 -7.02
N SER A 437 -31.95 19.13 -8.23
CA SER A 437 -32.91 19.57 -9.26
C SER A 437 -33.86 18.45 -9.64
N ALA A 438 -33.33 17.25 -9.91
CA ALA A 438 -34.14 16.09 -10.27
C ALA A 438 -35.11 15.69 -9.15
N ALA A 439 -34.69 15.75 -7.88
CA ALA A 439 -35.57 15.49 -6.74
C ALA A 439 -36.71 16.52 -6.64
N ALA A 440 -36.42 17.80 -6.91
CA ALA A 440 -37.44 18.85 -6.95
C ALA A 440 -38.44 18.66 -8.09
N GLU A 441 -37.96 18.30 -9.28
CA GLU A 441 -38.82 17.98 -10.44
C GLU A 441 -39.71 16.76 -10.18
N ILE A 442 -39.17 15.69 -9.58
CA ILE A 442 -39.96 14.51 -9.18
C ILE A 442 -41.05 14.93 -8.20
N HIS A 443 -40.72 15.75 -7.19
CA HIS A 443 -41.70 16.21 -6.22
C HIS A 443 -42.84 17.02 -6.87
N ALA A 444 -42.51 17.94 -7.80
CA ALA A 444 -43.51 18.68 -8.56
C ALA A 444 -44.40 17.75 -9.39
N ALA A 445 -43.82 16.78 -10.09
CA ALA A 445 -44.57 15.78 -10.86
C ALA A 445 -45.48 14.93 -9.98
N MET A 446 -45.06 14.59 -8.75
CA MET A 446 -45.91 13.85 -7.81
C MET A 446 -47.11 14.67 -7.34
N GLN A 447 -46.96 15.98 -7.13
CA GLN A 447 -48.08 16.87 -6.81
C GLN A 447 -49.11 16.94 -7.94
N GLU A 448 -48.66 17.03 -9.19
CA GLU A 448 -49.55 16.99 -10.36
C GLU A 448 -50.27 15.64 -10.47
N GLN A 449 -49.56 14.54 -10.25
CA GLN A 449 -50.15 13.20 -10.28
C GLN A 449 -51.19 12.99 -9.17
N GLU A 450 -50.96 13.56 -7.98
CA GLU A 450 -51.92 13.54 -6.87
C GLU A 450 -53.20 14.30 -7.24
N ALA A 451 -53.07 15.50 -7.83
CA ALA A 451 -54.21 16.26 -8.34
C ALA A 451 -54.98 15.49 -9.42
N ALA A 452 -54.28 14.84 -10.36
CA ALA A 452 -54.88 13.99 -11.38
C ALA A 452 -55.61 12.79 -10.78
N ALA A 453 -55.05 12.16 -9.74
CA ALA A 453 -55.70 11.05 -9.02
C ALA A 453 -57.01 11.49 -8.35
N HIS A 454 -57.05 12.68 -7.74
CA HIS A 454 -58.28 13.26 -7.18
C HIS A 454 -59.35 13.51 -8.25
N GLN A 455 -58.96 14.05 -9.40
CA GLN A 455 -59.88 14.26 -10.52
C GLN A 455 -60.41 12.92 -11.07
N ASN A 456 -59.55 11.92 -11.24
CA ASN A 456 -59.94 10.59 -11.69
C ASN A 456 -60.90 9.92 -10.71
N THR A 457 -60.68 10.06 -9.40
CA THR A 457 -61.60 9.53 -8.37
C THR A 457 -63.00 10.11 -8.55
N SER A 458 -63.09 11.43 -8.77
CA SER A 458 -64.37 12.11 -9.01
C SER A 458 -65.04 11.65 -10.31
N GLY A 459 -64.25 11.48 -11.38
CA GLY A 459 -64.73 10.96 -12.66
C GLY A 459 -65.26 9.53 -12.58
N VAL A 460 -64.57 8.66 -11.82
CA VAL A 460 -65.01 7.27 -11.59
C VAL A 460 -66.32 7.22 -10.80
N GLU A 461 -66.50 8.07 -9.78
CA GLU A 461 -67.77 8.11 -9.03
C GLU A 461 -68.92 8.63 -9.90
N ALA A 462 -68.68 9.67 -10.72
CA ALA A 462 -69.68 10.16 -11.67
C ALA A 462 -70.07 9.11 -12.71
N LEU A 463 -69.09 8.35 -13.22
CA LEU A 463 -69.35 7.22 -14.12
C LEU A 463 -70.21 6.16 -13.43
N ARG A 464 -69.84 5.76 -12.20
CA ARG A 464 -70.58 4.76 -11.42
C ARG A 464 -72.04 5.17 -11.21
N GLN A 465 -72.30 6.44 -10.87
CA GLN A 465 -73.65 6.97 -10.72
C GLN A 465 -74.43 6.95 -12.05
N THR A 466 -73.79 7.38 -13.14
CA THR A 466 -74.40 7.40 -14.47
C THR A 466 -74.77 5.98 -14.93
N THR A 467 -73.86 5.03 -14.75
CA THR A 467 -74.08 3.62 -15.10
C THR A 467 -75.19 2.98 -14.26
N ALA A 468 -75.27 3.28 -12.97
CA ALA A 468 -76.38 2.83 -12.13
C ALA A 468 -77.73 3.41 -12.59
N GLY A 469 -77.74 4.70 -12.98
CA GLY A 469 -78.92 5.33 -13.57
C GLY A 469 -79.36 4.66 -14.88
N LEU A 470 -78.42 4.35 -15.77
CA LEU A 470 -78.67 3.63 -17.02
C LEU A 470 -79.25 2.24 -16.79
N ALA A 471 -78.71 1.48 -15.83
CA ALA A 471 -79.22 0.15 -15.50
C ALA A 471 -80.67 0.21 -14.98
N ASN A 472 -80.99 1.18 -14.11
CA ASN A 472 -82.34 1.37 -13.60
C ASN A 472 -83.31 1.79 -14.71
N ALA A 473 -82.91 2.74 -15.57
CA ALA A 473 -83.72 3.18 -16.70
C ALA A 473 -83.98 2.03 -17.70
N ALA A 474 -82.99 1.16 -17.92
CA ALA A 474 -83.17 -0.01 -18.78
C ALA A 474 -84.21 -1.00 -18.21
N VAL A 475 -84.26 -1.20 -16.89
CA VAL A 475 -85.31 -2.03 -16.27
C VAL A 475 -86.69 -1.43 -16.51
N GLU A 476 -86.86 -0.13 -16.27
CA GLU A 476 -88.13 0.57 -16.45
C GLU A 476 -88.59 0.56 -17.93
N ILE A 477 -87.69 0.85 -18.88
CA ILE A 477 -88.00 0.80 -20.31
C ILE A 477 -88.45 -0.60 -20.73
N ASN A 478 -87.81 -1.65 -20.21
CA ASN A 478 -88.16 -3.02 -20.55
C ASN A 478 -89.55 -3.42 -20.00
N GLU A 479 -89.91 -2.97 -18.79
CA GLU A 479 -91.26 -3.15 -18.24
C GLU A 479 -92.32 -2.44 -19.08
N VAL A 480 -92.06 -1.18 -19.47
CA VAL A 480 -92.96 -0.41 -20.33
C VAL A 480 -93.09 -1.06 -21.71
N ALA A 481 -91.99 -1.50 -22.32
CA ALA A 481 -92.00 -2.18 -23.62
C ALA A 481 -92.78 -3.50 -23.56
N ALA A 482 -92.63 -4.29 -22.49
CA ALA A 482 -93.40 -5.52 -22.28
C ALA A 482 -94.91 -5.25 -22.18
N LYS A 483 -95.30 -4.16 -21.49
CA LYS A 483 -96.71 -3.74 -21.43
C LYS A 483 -97.24 -3.31 -22.80
N VAL A 484 -96.49 -2.49 -23.54
CA VAL A 484 -96.87 -2.06 -24.90
C VAL A 484 -97.02 -3.25 -25.85
N LEU A 485 -96.12 -4.23 -25.76
CA LEU A 485 -96.21 -5.47 -26.52
C LEU A 485 -97.50 -6.23 -26.21
N HIS A 486 -97.84 -6.37 -24.92
CA HIS A 486 -99.06 -7.02 -24.49
C HIS A 486 -100.32 -6.31 -25.03
N ASP A 487 -100.38 -4.97 -24.89
CA ASP A 487 -101.50 -4.16 -25.37
C ASP A 487 -101.66 -4.24 -26.90
N ALA A 488 -100.54 -4.31 -27.64
CA ALA A 488 -100.54 -4.49 -29.10
C ALA A 488 -101.02 -5.89 -29.52
N GLU A 489 -100.56 -6.95 -28.85
CA GLU A 489 -101.03 -8.33 -29.09
C GLU A 489 -102.52 -8.49 -28.78
N GLN A 490 -103.01 -7.88 -27.71
CA GLN A 490 -104.44 -7.83 -27.40
C GLN A 490 -105.22 -7.06 -28.47
N SER A 491 -104.70 -5.92 -28.93
CA SER A 491 -105.32 -5.13 -30.00
C SER A 491 -105.43 -5.94 -31.30
N LEU A 492 -104.40 -6.72 -31.67
CA LEU A 492 -104.45 -7.64 -32.80
C LEU A 492 -105.57 -8.67 -32.65
N ALA A 493 -105.64 -9.35 -31.51
CA ALA A 493 -106.69 -10.35 -31.26
C ALA A 493 -108.10 -9.75 -31.36
N THR A 494 -108.30 -8.54 -30.83
CA THR A 494 -109.59 -7.85 -30.94
C THR A 494 -109.91 -7.42 -32.38
N THR A 495 -108.90 -6.99 -33.14
CA THR A 495 -109.03 -6.57 -34.53
C THR A 495 -109.38 -7.77 -35.42
N ASP A 496 -108.73 -8.91 -35.24
CA ASP A 496 -109.04 -10.16 -35.96
C ASP A 496 -110.49 -10.60 -35.69
N ALA A 497 -110.95 -10.52 -34.44
CA ALA A 497 -112.34 -10.80 -34.08
C ALA A 497 -113.34 -9.82 -34.74
N MET A 498 -112.97 -8.54 -34.90
CA MET A 498 -113.77 -7.57 -35.65
C MET A 498 -113.84 -7.92 -37.14
N VAL A 499 -112.72 -8.30 -37.76
CA VAL A 499 -112.70 -8.75 -39.18
C VAL A 499 -113.67 -9.91 -39.39
N THR A 500 -113.67 -10.91 -38.50
CA THR A 500 -114.62 -12.04 -38.58
C THR A 500 -116.08 -11.56 -38.56
N ARG A 501 -116.45 -10.69 -37.60
CA ARG A 501 -117.81 -10.16 -37.49
C ARG A 501 -118.23 -9.29 -38.68
N ILE A 502 -117.31 -8.53 -39.25
CA ILE A 502 -117.57 -7.69 -40.42
C ILE A 502 -117.80 -8.57 -41.66
N ASN A 503 -117.05 -9.66 -41.82
CA ASN A 503 -117.28 -10.63 -42.88
C ASN A 503 -118.65 -11.32 -42.75
N GLU A 504 -119.04 -11.74 -41.54
CA GLU A 504 -120.38 -12.28 -41.27
C GLU A 504 -121.48 -11.26 -41.62
N LEU A 505 -121.29 -9.98 -41.26
CA LEU A 505 -122.23 -8.91 -41.63
C LEU A 505 -122.33 -8.73 -43.15
N SER A 506 -121.19 -8.77 -43.85
CA SER A 506 -121.15 -8.67 -45.32
C SER A 506 -121.89 -9.81 -46.01
N GLU A 507 -121.78 -11.03 -45.48
CA GLU A 507 -122.51 -12.20 -45.97
C GLU A 507 -124.02 -12.03 -45.73
N GLN A 508 -124.42 -11.60 -44.53
CA GLN A 508 -125.82 -11.32 -44.19
C GLN A 508 -126.44 -10.24 -45.08
N THR A 509 -125.73 -9.14 -45.35
CA THR A 509 -126.23 -8.08 -46.25
C THR A 509 -126.35 -8.56 -47.69
N GLY A 510 -125.42 -9.42 -48.15
CA GLY A 510 -125.51 -10.07 -49.46
C GLY A 510 -126.78 -10.93 -49.60
N GLY A 511 -127.10 -11.73 -48.58
CA GLY A 511 -128.34 -12.51 -48.54
C GLY A 511 -129.61 -11.65 -48.53
N ILE A 512 -129.60 -10.52 -47.80
CA ILE A 512 -130.74 -9.56 -47.82
C ILE A 512 -130.92 -8.97 -49.23
N ARG A 513 -129.85 -8.62 -49.92
CA ARG A 513 -129.90 -8.07 -51.29
C ARG A 513 -130.53 -9.06 -52.27
N GLU A 514 -130.21 -10.35 -52.17
CA GLU A 514 -130.83 -11.40 -52.99
C GLU A 514 -132.33 -11.54 -52.70
N LEU A 515 -132.72 -11.50 -51.42
CA LEU A 515 -134.14 -11.50 -51.02
C LEU A 515 -134.88 -10.26 -51.55
N LEU A 516 -134.28 -9.07 -51.49
CA LEU A 516 -134.87 -7.85 -52.03
C LEU A 516 -135.06 -7.92 -53.55
N ALA A 517 -134.11 -8.50 -54.29
CA ALA A 517 -134.24 -8.72 -55.73
C ALA A 517 -135.43 -9.65 -56.05
N LEU A 518 -135.58 -10.74 -55.29
CA LEU A 518 -136.73 -11.64 -55.41
C LEU A 518 -138.06 -10.95 -55.08
N ILE A 519 -138.11 -10.14 -54.02
CA ILE A 519 -139.33 -9.38 -53.66
C ILE A 519 -139.66 -8.36 -54.74
N SER A 520 -138.67 -7.66 -55.31
CA SER A 520 -138.88 -6.76 -56.45
C SER A 520 -139.45 -7.51 -57.65
N GLU A 521 -138.91 -8.68 -57.98
CA GLU A 521 -139.42 -9.52 -59.06
C GLU A 521 -140.87 -9.96 -58.81
N VAL A 522 -141.21 -10.35 -57.56
CA VAL A 522 -142.58 -10.69 -57.17
C VAL A 522 -143.50 -9.47 -57.27
N ALA A 523 -143.04 -8.29 -56.88
CA ALA A 523 -143.80 -7.04 -56.98
C ALA A 523 -144.05 -6.67 -58.46
N ASP A 524 -143.03 -6.74 -59.32
CA ASP A 524 -143.16 -6.48 -60.76
C ASP A 524 -144.12 -7.48 -61.43
N ARG A 525 -144.04 -8.77 -61.09
CA ARG A 525 -145.02 -9.78 -61.54
C ARG A 525 -146.43 -9.49 -61.03
N SER A 526 -146.55 -9.01 -59.80
CA SER A 526 -147.85 -8.64 -59.20
C SER A 526 -148.44 -7.39 -59.86
N ASP A 527 -147.61 -6.42 -60.23
CA ASP A 527 -148.01 -5.23 -60.99
C ASP A 527 -148.51 -5.61 -62.39
N LEU A 528 -147.81 -6.53 -63.07
CA LEU A 528 -148.25 -7.08 -64.36
C LEU A 528 -149.56 -7.88 -64.24
N LEU A 529 -149.72 -8.68 -63.17
CA LEU A 529 -150.99 -9.37 -62.89
C LEU A 529 -152.13 -8.38 -62.62
N ALA A 530 -151.86 -7.31 -61.88
CA ALA A 530 -152.81 -6.25 -61.58
C ALA A 530 -153.18 -5.43 -62.82
N LEU A 531 -152.22 -5.19 -63.73
CA LEU A 531 -152.44 -4.56 -65.03
C LEU A 531 -153.36 -5.43 -65.91
N ASN A 532 -153.08 -6.73 -65.98
CA ASN A 532 -153.92 -7.70 -66.69
C ASN A 532 -155.33 -7.77 -66.07
N GLY A 533 -155.43 -7.76 -64.74
CA GLY A 533 -156.71 -7.73 -64.02
C GLY A 533 -157.51 -6.45 -64.27
N SER A 534 -156.83 -5.30 -64.37
CA SER A 534 -157.47 -4.01 -64.70
C SER A 534 -157.99 -3.98 -66.13
N LEU A 535 -157.24 -4.57 -67.08
CA LEU A 535 -157.63 -4.70 -68.48
C LEU A 535 -158.88 -5.58 -68.62
N GLU A 536 -158.92 -6.73 -67.95
CA GLU A 536 -160.04 -7.66 -68.04
C GLU A 536 -161.29 -7.14 -67.30
N ALA A 537 -161.10 -6.39 -66.21
CA ALA A 537 -162.19 -5.68 -65.53
C ALA A 537 -162.79 -4.56 -66.39
N ALA A 538 -161.98 -3.84 -67.18
CA ALA A 538 -162.48 -2.87 -68.16
C ALA A 538 -163.26 -3.55 -69.31
N ARG A 539 -162.85 -4.77 -69.69
CA ARG A 539 -163.52 -5.62 -70.70
C ARG A 539 -164.89 -6.11 -70.25
N ALA A 540 -165.07 -6.42 -68.96
CA ALA A 540 -166.32 -6.90 -68.38
C ALA A 540 -167.40 -5.81 -68.12
N GLY A 541 -167.09 -4.53 -68.39
CA GLY A 541 -168.03 -3.42 -68.26
C GLY A 541 -168.58 -3.24 -66.83
N GLU A 542 -169.89 -2.99 -66.67
CA GLU A 542 -170.54 -2.75 -65.37
C GLU A 542 -170.37 -3.92 -64.37
N ALA A 543 -170.25 -5.17 -64.84
CA ALA A 543 -170.03 -6.35 -63.98
C ALA A 543 -168.60 -6.44 -63.41
N GLY A 544 -167.62 -5.79 -64.05
CA GLY A 544 -166.20 -5.82 -63.67
C GLY A 544 -165.79 -4.78 -62.62
N ARG A 545 -166.71 -3.90 -62.19
CA ARG A 545 -166.40 -2.73 -61.35
C ARG A 545 -165.71 -3.06 -60.03
N GLY A 546 -166.13 -4.13 -59.35
CA GLY A 546 -165.49 -4.62 -58.12
C GLY A 546 -164.09 -5.20 -58.37
N PHE A 547 -163.89 -5.90 -59.49
CA PHE A 547 -162.60 -6.44 -59.91
C PHE A 547 -161.60 -5.34 -60.30
N ALA A 548 -162.07 -4.27 -60.95
CA ALA A 548 -161.23 -3.11 -61.29
C ALA A 548 -160.67 -2.42 -60.04
N ILE A 549 -161.47 -2.31 -58.96
CA ILE A 549 -161.03 -1.73 -57.69
C ILE A 549 -159.94 -2.61 -57.05
N VAL A 550 -160.14 -3.93 -57.03
CA VAL A 550 -159.14 -4.87 -56.48
C VAL A 550 -157.85 -4.86 -57.30
N ALA A 551 -157.95 -4.81 -58.63
CA ALA A 551 -156.78 -4.72 -59.51
C ALA A 551 -156.02 -3.40 -59.35
N ALA A 552 -156.72 -2.27 -59.23
CA ALA A 552 -156.09 -0.98 -58.93
C ALA A 552 -155.41 -0.96 -57.55
N GLU A 553 -156.00 -1.58 -56.53
CA GLU A 553 -155.41 -1.68 -55.20
C GLU A 553 -154.21 -2.65 -55.18
N MET A 554 -154.24 -3.74 -55.95
CA MET A 554 -153.08 -4.63 -56.14
C MET A 554 -151.93 -3.97 -56.88
N ARG A 555 -152.23 -3.18 -57.91
CA ARG A 555 -151.23 -2.37 -58.62
C ARG A 555 -150.59 -1.36 -57.67
N ARG A 556 -151.42 -0.62 -56.91
CA ARG A 556 -150.95 0.34 -55.90
C ARG A 556 -150.13 -0.34 -54.80
N LEU A 557 -150.48 -1.56 -54.40
CA LEU A 557 -149.71 -2.35 -53.44
C LEU A 557 -148.36 -2.77 -54.03
N ALA A 558 -148.32 -3.24 -55.29
CA ALA A 558 -147.10 -3.61 -55.99
C ALA A 558 -146.16 -2.39 -56.15
N GLU A 559 -146.66 -1.26 -56.64
CA GLU A 559 -145.91 0.01 -56.74
C GLU A 559 -145.34 0.45 -55.38
N ARG A 560 -146.13 0.31 -54.28
CA ARG A 560 -145.69 0.62 -52.92
C ARG A 560 -144.64 -0.37 -52.39
N VAL A 561 -144.74 -1.66 -52.73
CA VAL A 561 -143.74 -2.68 -52.41
C VAL A 561 -142.44 -2.39 -53.15
N THR A 562 -142.48 -2.10 -54.46
CA THR A 562 -141.29 -1.73 -55.26
C THR A 562 -140.60 -0.48 -54.71
N GLY A 563 -141.36 0.55 -54.34
CA GLY A 563 -140.82 1.74 -53.67
C GLY A 563 -140.16 1.43 -52.32
N THR A 564 -140.79 0.59 -51.50
CA THR A 564 -140.22 0.16 -50.21
C THR A 564 -138.96 -0.70 -50.38
N VAL A 565 -138.95 -1.58 -51.38
CA VAL A 565 -137.77 -2.41 -51.73
C VAL A 565 -136.62 -1.53 -52.21
N ALA A 566 -136.89 -0.49 -53.00
CA ALA A 566 -135.87 0.48 -53.41
C ALA A 566 -135.26 1.20 -52.21
N ASP A 567 -136.09 1.69 -51.27
CA ASP A 567 -135.62 2.34 -50.04
C ASP A 567 -134.76 1.40 -49.18
N VAL A 568 -135.18 0.14 -49.02
CA VAL A 568 -134.40 -0.86 -48.25
C VAL A 568 -133.11 -1.23 -49.00
N ARG A 569 -133.13 -1.32 -50.33
CA ARG A 569 -131.94 -1.58 -51.15
C ARG A 569 -130.90 -0.47 -50.97
N ASP A 570 -131.32 0.78 -50.98
CA ASP A 570 -130.42 1.93 -50.79
C ASP A 570 -129.82 1.93 -49.37
N ARG A 571 -130.58 1.52 -48.34
CA ARG A 571 -130.06 1.31 -46.98
C ARG A 571 -129.06 0.15 -46.90
N VAL A 572 -129.32 -0.97 -47.57
CA VAL A 572 -128.38 -2.11 -47.63
C VAL A 572 -127.10 -1.70 -48.35
N ALA A 573 -127.18 -0.95 -49.45
CA ALA A 573 -126.02 -0.40 -50.16
C ALA A 573 -125.20 0.55 -49.26
N ALA A 574 -125.87 1.37 -48.43
CA ALA A 574 -125.20 2.21 -47.44
C ALA A 574 -124.49 1.37 -46.35
N ILE A 575 -125.10 0.28 -45.88
CA ILE A 575 -124.47 -0.67 -44.94
C ILE A 575 -123.25 -1.32 -45.60
N GLU A 576 -123.34 -1.83 -46.84
CA GLU A 576 -122.21 -2.42 -47.56
C GLU A 576 -121.04 -1.42 -47.73
N SER A 577 -121.34 -0.16 -48.06
CA SER A 577 -120.35 0.91 -48.15
C SER A 577 -119.67 1.20 -46.79
N ALA A 578 -120.45 1.24 -45.71
CA ALA A 578 -119.94 1.41 -44.35
C ALA A 578 -119.09 0.19 -43.91
N THR A 579 -119.53 -1.03 -44.21
CA THR A 579 -118.79 -2.28 -43.98
C THR A 579 -117.45 -2.25 -44.70
N THR A 580 -117.41 -1.88 -45.99
CA THR A 580 -116.17 -1.79 -46.78
C THR A 580 -115.17 -0.80 -46.17
N THR A 581 -115.67 0.36 -45.73
CA THR A 581 -114.84 1.38 -45.06
C THR A 581 -114.34 0.88 -43.70
N THR A 582 -115.17 0.14 -42.96
CA THR A 582 -114.81 -0.47 -41.68
C THR A 582 -113.75 -1.55 -41.86
N VAL A 583 -113.83 -2.40 -42.91
CA VAL A 583 -112.76 -3.36 -43.25
C VAL A 583 -111.43 -2.64 -43.47
N ALA A 584 -111.41 -1.58 -44.29
CA ALA A 584 -110.19 -0.82 -44.55
C ALA A 584 -109.58 -0.20 -43.28
N ALA A 585 -110.42 0.35 -42.40
CA ALA A 585 -109.97 0.88 -41.10
C ALA A 585 -109.45 -0.23 -40.16
N THR A 586 -110.07 -1.41 -40.21
CA THR A 586 -109.69 -2.58 -39.40
C THR A 586 -108.35 -3.17 -39.87
N GLU A 587 -108.13 -3.28 -41.19
CA GLU A 587 -106.82 -3.69 -41.75
C GLU A 587 -105.71 -2.69 -41.41
N HIS A 588 -106.00 -1.39 -41.46
CA HIS A 588 -105.05 -0.37 -41.01
C HIS A 588 -104.73 -0.52 -39.51
N SER A 589 -105.75 -0.78 -38.69
CA SER A 589 -105.57 -1.01 -37.24
C SER A 589 -104.76 -2.28 -36.95
N ARG A 590 -104.99 -3.35 -37.73
CA ARG A 590 -104.23 -4.61 -37.66
C ARG A 590 -102.76 -4.33 -37.95
N LYS A 591 -102.46 -3.65 -39.06
CA LYS A 591 -101.09 -3.28 -39.42
C LYS A 591 -100.42 -2.43 -38.34
N LEU A 592 -101.11 -1.39 -37.84
CA LEU A 592 -100.58 -0.53 -36.79
C LEU A 592 -100.25 -1.31 -35.51
N ALA A 593 -101.09 -2.27 -35.11
CA ALA A 593 -100.84 -3.10 -33.95
C ALA A 593 -99.67 -4.08 -34.18
N GLN A 594 -99.50 -4.62 -35.39
CA GLN A 594 -98.33 -5.43 -35.77
C GLN A 594 -97.04 -4.61 -35.67
N ASP A 595 -97.02 -3.42 -36.28
CA ASP A 595 -95.88 -2.51 -36.27
C ASP A 595 -95.53 -2.08 -34.82
N THR A 596 -96.55 -1.86 -33.97
CA THR A 596 -96.36 -1.52 -32.55
C THR A 596 -95.76 -2.69 -31.76
N ALA A 597 -96.23 -3.92 -31.99
CA ALA A 597 -95.68 -5.11 -31.35
C ALA A 597 -94.22 -5.36 -31.78
N GLU A 598 -93.89 -5.17 -33.06
CA GLU A 598 -92.53 -5.28 -33.56
C GLU A 598 -91.61 -4.22 -32.92
N ALA A 599 -92.05 -2.96 -32.88
CA ALA A 599 -91.32 -1.89 -32.23
C ALA A 599 -91.06 -2.18 -30.73
N ALA A 600 -92.06 -2.70 -30.01
CA ALA A 600 -91.90 -3.07 -28.61
C ALA A 600 -90.85 -4.19 -28.39
N ARG A 601 -90.85 -5.23 -29.24
CA ARG A 601 -89.82 -6.30 -29.20
C ARG A 601 -88.42 -5.75 -29.50
N MET A 602 -88.31 -4.83 -30.46
CA MET A 602 -87.06 -4.18 -30.81
C MET A 602 -86.52 -3.34 -29.64
N ILE A 603 -87.38 -2.55 -28.99
CA ILE A 603 -87.03 -1.78 -27.79
C ILE A 603 -86.54 -2.71 -26.67
N SER A 604 -87.23 -3.81 -26.39
CA SER A 604 -86.80 -4.78 -25.37
C SER A 604 -85.41 -5.35 -25.66
N THR A 605 -85.13 -5.71 -26.92
CA THR A 605 -83.83 -6.25 -27.34
C THR A 605 -82.69 -5.21 -27.24
N LEU A 606 -82.95 -3.98 -27.69
CA LEU A 606 -82.00 -2.87 -27.55
C LEU A 606 -81.71 -2.55 -26.09
N THR A 607 -82.74 -2.59 -25.25
CA THR A 607 -82.63 -2.30 -23.81
C THR A 607 -81.85 -3.39 -23.08
N GLN A 608 -82.01 -4.67 -23.44
CA GLN A 608 -81.14 -5.74 -22.93
C GLN A 608 -79.67 -5.52 -23.29
N THR A 609 -79.40 -5.10 -24.53
CA THR A 609 -78.04 -4.78 -24.97
C THR A 609 -77.48 -3.58 -24.20
N GLN A 610 -78.30 -2.56 -23.96
CA GLN A 610 -77.93 -1.39 -23.17
C GLN A 610 -77.62 -1.75 -21.71
N ASN A 611 -78.39 -2.66 -21.10
CA ASN A 611 -78.15 -3.13 -19.74
C ASN A 611 -76.84 -3.94 -19.63
N ALA A 612 -76.54 -4.78 -20.63
CA ALA A 612 -75.25 -5.46 -20.72
C ALA A 612 -74.08 -4.46 -20.83
N GLY A 613 -74.22 -3.43 -21.68
CA GLY A 613 -73.23 -2.36 -21.79
C GLY A 613 -73.07 -1.55 -20.48
N ALA A 614 -74.16 -1.33 -19.75
CA ALA A 614 -74.09 -0.71 -18.42
C ALA A 614 -73.33 -1.60 -17.42
N ALA A 615 -73.57 -2.91 -17.40
CA ALA A 615 -72.83 -3.83 -16.54
C ALA A 615 -71.31 -3.82 -16.84
N GLU A 616 -70.94 -3.81 -18.12
CA GLU A 616 -69.54 -3.69 -18.56
C GLU A 616 -68.90 -2.35 -18.16
N ALA A 617 -69.62 -1.25 -18.34
CA ALA A 617 -69.17 0.08 -17.90
C ALA A 617 -68.96 0.12 -16.37
N SER A 618 -69.82 -0.55 -15.60
CA SER A 618 -69.68 -0.65 -14.14
C SER A 618 -68.45 -1.45 -13.74
N ALA A 619 -68.17 -2.58 -14.41
CA ALA A 619 -66.96 -3.36 -14.19
C ALA A 619 -65.68 -2.57 -14.52
N THR A 620 -65.74 -1.78 -15.59
CA THR A 620 -64.66 -0.87 -15.99
C THR A 620 -64.43 0.22 -14.94
N ALA A 621 -65.49 0.83 -14.42
CA ALA A 621 -65.41 1.83 -13.36
C ALA A 621 -64.76 1.27 -12.08
N GLN A 622 -65.08 0.04 -11.69
CA GLN A 622 -64.43 -0.63 -10.54
C GLN A 622 -62.93 -0.86 -10.78
N SER A 623 -62.57 -1.30 -11.99
CA SER A 623 -61.16 -1.50 -12.37
C SER A 623 -60.39 -0.18 -12.35
N MET A 624 -61.00 0.91 -12.86
CA MET A 624 -60.43 2.25 -12.77
C MET A 624 -60.27 2.72 -11.32
N ALA A 625 -61.24 2.46 -10.43
CA ALA A 625 -61.13 2.79 -9.02
C ALA A 625 -59.91 2.12 -8.38
N ALA A 626 -59.73 0.81 -8.62
CA ALA A 626 -58.58 0.06 -8.12
C ALA A 626 -57.25 0.62 -8.68
N PHE A 627 -57.22 0.98 -9.96
CA PHE A 627 -56.06 1.60 -10.58
C PHE A 627 -55.71 2.96 -9.95
N VAL A 628 -56.71 3.82 -9.68
CA VAL A 628 -56.50 5.13 -9.05
C VAL A 628 -55.94 4.98 -7.64
N ILE A 629 -56.43 4.01 -6.85
CA ILE A 629 -55.89 3.71 -5.51
C ILE A 629 -54.43 3.25 -5.62
N ALA A 630 -54.14 2.32 -6.53
CA ALA A 630 -52.76 1.84 -6.74
C ALA A 630 -51.83 2.98 -7.20
N SER A 631 -52.30 3.84 -8.09
CA SER A 631 -51.55 5.01 -8.55
C SER A 631 -51.25 5.97 -7.40
N SER A 632 -52.24 6.29 -6.54
CA SER A 632 -52.04 7.15 -5.37
C SER A 632 -51.01 6.57 -4.39
N SER A 633 -51.05 5.25 -4.14
CA SER A 633 -50.04 4.57 -3.33
C SER A 633 -48.65 4.66 -3.95
N SER A 634 -48.53 4.49 -5.27
CA SER A 634 -47.26 4.61 -5.99
C SER A 634 -46.72 6.05 -5.93
N THR A 635 -47.58 7.05 -6.14
CA THR A 635 -47.23 8.47 -6.01
C THR A 635 -46.70 8.79 -4.61
N SER A 636 -47.36 8.27 -3.57
CA SER A 636 -46.91 8.45 -2.18
C SER A 636 -45.53 7.83 -1.92
N GLN A 637 -45.27 6.63 -2.45
CA GLN A 637 -43.95 5.99 -2.33
C GLN A 637 -42.85 6.75 -3.08
N THR A 638 -43.13 7.20 -4.31
CA THR A 638 -42.16 7.98 -5.10
C THR A 638 -41.88 9.34 -4.45
N SER A 639 -42.90 9.99 -3.88
CA SER A 639 -42.72 11.23 -3.10
C SER A 639 -41.79 11.01 -1.90
N ALA A 640 -42.04 9.95 -1.11
CA ALA A 640 -41.17 9.60 0.02
C ALA A 640 -39.72 9.29 -0.42
N ALA A 641 -39.53 8.67 -1.59
CA ALA A 641 -38.22 8.42 -2.17
C ALA A 641 -37.52 9.73 -2.60
N ALA A 642 -38.25 10.67 -3.20
CA ALA A 642 -37.74 12.00 -3.56
C ALA A 642 -37.29 12.79 -2.32
N ASP A 643 -38.05 12.72 -1.22
CA ASP A 643 -37.65 13.29 0.08
C ASP A 643 -36.42 12.59 0.68
N GLY A 644 -36.25 11.30 0.43
CA GLY A 644 -35.03 10.56 0.73
C GLY A 644 -33.82 11.10 -0.03
N LEU A 645 -33.96 11.31 -1.34
CA LEU A 645 -32.92 11.88 -2.20
C LEU A 645 -32.53 13.29 -1.74
N ARG A 646 -33.52 14.14 -1.45
CA ARG A 646 -33.29 15.51 -0.96
C ARG A 646 -32.44 15.52 0.32
N ARG A 647 -32.73 14.63 1.28
CA ARG A 647 -31.92 14.49 2.51
C ARG A 647 -30.51 13.97 2.24
N GLN A 648 -30.34 13.08 1.28
CA GLN A 648 -29.00 12.59 0.88
C GLN A 648 -28.18 13.70 0.21
N VAL A 649 -28.80 14.50 -0.66
CA VAL A 649 -28.22 15.71 -1.27
C VAL A 649 -27.76 16.68 -0.18
N GLU A 650 -28.60 17.01 0.80
CA GLU A 650 -28.22 17.90 1.91
C GLU A 650 -27.03 17.36 2.72
N ALA A 651 -26.94 16.04 2.91
CA ALA A 651 -25.81 15.41 3.58
C ALA A 651 -24.52 15.47 2.75
N LEU A 652 -24.62 15.23 1.44
CA LEU A 652 -23.52 15.35 0.47
C LEU A 652 -23.03 16.79 0.36
N GLU A 653 -23.92 17.78 0.29
CA GLU A 653 -23.56 19.20 0.32
C GLU A 653 -22.79 19.55 1.60
N ARG A 654 -23.24 19.08 2.76
CA ARG A 654 -22.55 19.34 4.03
C ARG A 654 -21.14 18.76 4.03
N THR A 655 -20.99 17.53 3.54
CA THR A 655 -19.70 16.84 3.48
C THR A 655 -18.75 17.50 2.48
N THR A 656 -19.25 17.86 1.30
CA THR A 656 -18.44 18.51 0.27
C THR A 656 -18.03 19.92 0.65
N ARG A 657 -18.83 20.65 1.44
CA ARG A 657 -18.47 21.98 1.99
C ARG A 657 -17.34 21.94 3.02
N GLU A 658 -17.03 20.80 3.62
CA GLU A 658 -15.85 20.66 4.49
C GLU A 658 -14.54 20.77 3.68
N PHE A 659 -14.59 20.47 2.38
CA PHE A 659 -13.45 20.56 1.49
C PHE A 659 -13.35 21.96 0.87
N LYS A 660 -12.17 22.58 0.98
CA LYS A 660 -11.87 23.89 0.37
C LYS A 660 -11.22 23.68 -0.98
N LEU A 661 -11.87 24.14 -2.03
CA LEU A 661 -11.37 24.03 -3.41
C LEU A 661 -10.59 25.28 -3.83
N ARG A 662 -9.73 25.16 -4.85
CA ARG A 662 -9.04 26.33 -5.42
C ARG A 662 -10.03 27.13 -6.26
N GLY A 663 -10.26 28.39 -5.88
CA GLY A 663 -11.16 29.30 -6.61
C GLY A 663 -12.45 29.64 -5.86
N GLU A 664 -12.70 29.05 -4.70
CA GLU A 664 -13.71 29.55 -3.75
C GLU A 664 -13.08 30.64 -2.84
N PRO A 665 -13.80 31.76 -2.58
CA PRO A 665 -13.31 32.85 -1.73
C PRO A 665 -13.08 32.45 -0.27
#